data_AF-A0A814UAM1-F1
#
_entry.id   AF-A0A814UAM1-F1
#
_cell.length_a   1.000
_cell.length_b   1.000
_cell.length_c   1.000
_cell.angle_alpha   90.00
_cell.angle_beta   90.00
_cell.angle_gamma   90.00
#
_symmetry.space_group_name_H-M   'P 1'
#
loop_
_entity.id
_entity.type
_entity.pdbx_description
1 polymer ?
#
loop_
_entity_poly.entity_id
_entity_poly.type
_entity_poly.pdbx_seq_one_letter_code
_entity_poly.pdbx_strand_id
1 'polypeptide(L)'
;MEKIETFFVDFIKKLGGKCVTHNADEESFVWHVRPLPSTSDIQHPLARSQTDHEFPFHTDCSFESNPPEYMALFVLEQDQLGGGQFEIIQVSDIVNRLSEKSKMILLTENFKIAVPLEFRKEKDIDHIYGSILLDHHQIRYRSDIVLDHKSNALNELESIISEVPKYIPKLEKYTMILLNNRKYLHARTKILDPRRHLLRIRFNKPALYDVFSIYNETKLRPEYLTLPHTLLDYFHEQHTRLYKTLNLIVQQYHQSTEVGAEIRRTFQFESKIHNLLCELNIHRPNFDMGNYRPDILFTKGCRFTMNGKHRFEPKICEINARFVWNAFLFSVAICPGDNDNQISVNFKTMLDMIIASSQFDTTKSMTILKSKENGFDIHLFQKYWINKYHQNCRIIHPDQVHIINGQLYDRNDGYPIQQLIMELHQDEILNFSDDILHNFIHNTQLRYMNDLRTIFLVHDKRMDVSQEDWSRLLLDLNHQEWIIQQYQESIQYESMNLSGMLFCSNNRCFNLGPIRLSPNKIVNICHGGYFIRPFIHRRYVYCSEQDEILTKTKLHEQLALSRLTHSHWNRNVYLSSSGGSGGKRLFFATDIQENQRQREILVDMMLSKNVLSETDVCLNLFHCKNMYRSLEIFNDFCSMAYCTVLPMGSDVEDDKVLNIIEHFRPNVLMGSPYRLMQLALFIEKHHRTNEKIHFEKIFFACEPLDNLKRDYFKRIFHCSMCLGFYGSAETGVFACQTPEYATTRLYMYPKELVQVDIANGQIIVTNLVRQRNQLIRFNTGDLGRLIPTDDNKKYGLIEVFQSQRLIDLTPGSIMKSDIEEFMNQYDFIEWQLIIENESNNNNRTILTFRCVETTNTTIEHMKTHVNNYLTRCLGNSFSIEDHLTIRFELISYQALIRDQKKSIIS
;
A
#
# COMPACT_ATOMS: atom_id res chain seq x y z
N MET A 1 -7.73 28.31 -5.14
CA MET A 1 -6.63 28.95 -4.40
C MET A 1 -6.42 28.27 -3.08
N GLU A 2 -7.39 28.27 -2.17
CA GLU A 2 -7.30 27.59 -0.85
C GLU A 2 -6.84 26.12 -0.95
N LYS A 3 -7.45 25.32 -1.86
CA LYS A 3 -7.00 23.93 -2.12
C LYS A 3 -5.52 23.80 -2.55
N ILE A 4 -4.99 24.79 -3.28
CA ILE A 4 -3.60 24.80 -3.77
C ILE A 4 -2.64 25.19 -2.65
N GLU A 5 -3.05 26.12 -1.78
CA GLU A 5 -2.27 26.54 -0.61
C GLU A 5 -2.19 25.41 0.42
N THR A 6 -3.31 24.73 0.71
CA THR A 6 -3.34 23.52 1.54
C THR A 6 -2.45 22.44 0.96
N PHE A 7 -2.54 22.19 -0.35
CA PHE A 7 -1.65 21.24 -1.04
C PHE A 7 -0.18 21.62 -0.88
N PHE A 8 0.16 22.89 -1.07
CA PHE A 8 1.55 23.34 -1.01
C PHE A 8 2.14 23.15 0.40
N VAL A 9 1.36 23.44 1.45
CA VAL A 9 1.75 23.18 2.86
C VAL A 9 1.86 21.68 3.14
N ASP A 10 0.87 20.89 2.73
CA ASP A 10 0.85 19.45 2.94
C ASP A 10 2.00 18.74 2.22
N PHE A 11 2.35 19.20 1.02
CA PHE A 11 3.51 18.70 0.27
C PHE A 11 4.81 18.91 1.06
N ILE A 12 5.03 20.12 1.60
CA ILE A 12 6.22 20.41 2.41
C ILE A 12 6.24 19.59 3.70
N LYS A 13 5.09 19.43 4.39
CA LYS A 13 4.96 18.58 5.58
C LYS A 13 5.27 17.10 5.27
N LYS A 14 4.75 16.58 4.16
CA LYS A 14 5.00 15.20 3.69
C LYS A 14 6.45 14.95 3.29
N LEU A 15 7.17 15.97 2.82
CA LEU A 15 8.62 15.92 2.62
C LEU A 15 9.43 15.84 3.93
N GLY A 16 8.76 15.87 5.09
CA GLY A 16 9.39 15.97 6.41
C GLY A 16 9.83 17.38 6.77
N GLY A 17 9.35 18.40 6.04
CA GLY A 17 9.63 19.80 6.29
C GLY A 17 8.72 20.40 7.35
N LYS A 18 9.28 21.13 8.30
CA LYS A 18 8.55 21.98 9.25
C LYS A 18 8.43 23.38 8.67
N CYS A 19 7.23 23.74 8.21
CA CYS A 19 6.95 25.06 7.64
C CYS A 19 7.22 26.18 8.67
N VAL A 20 7.72 27.31 8.19
CA VAL A 20 8.03 28.51 8.97
C VAL A 20 7.08 29.63 8.55
N THR A 21 6.50 30.33 9.51
CA THR A 21 5.58 31.44 9.25
C THR A 21 6.31 32.67 8.71
N HIS A 22 5.68 33.41 7.80
CA HIS A 22 6.27 34.61 7.18
C HIS A 22 6.22 35.84 8.07
N ASN A 23 5.28 35.91 9.01
CA ASN A 23 5.02 37.01 9.93
C ASN A 23 4.51 36.46 11.29
N ALA A 24 4.04 37.34 12.18
CA ALA A 24 3.59 36.96 13.54
C ALA A 24 2.28 36.14 13.57
N ASP A 25 1.65 35.94 12.42
CA ASP A 25 0.45 35.12 12.26
C ASP A 25 0.82 33.62 12.18
N GLU A 26 0.23 32.81 13.05
CA GLU A 26 0.52 31.38 13.20
C GLU A 26 0.07 30.53 12.00
N GLU A 27 -0.82 31.03 11.16
CA GLU A 27 -1.31 30.32 9.96
C GLU A 27 -0.64 30.78 8.65
N SER A 28 0.24 31.78 8.69
CA SER A 28 0.86 32.37 7.50
C SER A 28 2.06 31.57 6.97
N PHE A 29 1.82 30.33 6.53
CA PHE A 29 2.85 29.48 5.91
C PHE A 29 3.09 29.80 4.43
N VAL A 30 2.05 30.25 3.72
CA VAL A 30 2.11 30.51 2.28
C VAL A 30 2.15 32.01 1.99
N TRP A 31 3.13 32.44 1.20
CA TRP A 31 3.32 33.84 0.83
C TRP A 31 3.10 34.07 -0.66
N HIS A 32 2.22 34.98 -1.04
CA HIS A 32 2.01 35.33 -2.44
C HIS A 32 3.11 36.29 -2.95
N VAL A 33 3.80 35.86 -3.99
CA VAL A 33 4.83 36.60 -4.72
C VAL A 33 4.22 37.05 -6.04
N ARG A 34 3.65 38.26 -6.06
CA ARG A 34 3.04 38.90 -7.24
C ARG A 34 3.10 40.43 -7.13
N PRO A 35 3.26 41.17 -8.23
CA PRO A 35 3.14 42.63 -8.20
C PRO A 35 1.74 43.05 -7.71
N LEU A 36 1.68 43.96 -6.74
CA LEU A 36 0.42 44.57 -6.28
C LEU A 36 0.31 46.01 -6.83
N PRO A 37 -0.90 46.49 -7.16
CA PRO A 37 -1.11 47.85 -7.63
C PRO A 37 -0.75 48.87 -6.54
N SER A 38 -0.06 49.93 -6.91
CA SER A 38 0.48 50.98 -6.02
C SER A 38 -0.57 51.90 -5.38
N THR A 39 -1.88 51.62 -5.57
CA THR A 39 -2.98 52.53 -5.23
C THR A 39 -3.92 52.03 -4.12
N SER A 40 -3.62 50.93 -3.43
CA SER A 40 -4.46 50.45 -2.33
C SER A 40 -4.00 51.01 -0.99
N ASP A 41 -4.93 51.55 -0.20
CA ASP A 41 -4.84 51.97 1.22
C ASP A 41 -4.28 50.87 2.15
N ILE A 42 -3.02 50.47 1.97
CA ILE A 42 -2.37 49.46 2.81
C ILE A 42 -1.52 50.20 3.85
N GLN A 43 -1.86 50.05 5.13
CA GLN A 43 -1.17 50.64 6.29
C GLN A 43 0.27 50.12 6.51
N HIS A 44 0.81 49.29 5.61
CA HIS A 44 2.12 48.65 5.72
C HIS A 44 2.92 48.75 4.39
N PRO A 45 4.24 48.94 4.45
CA PRO A 45 5.09 48.98 3.25
C PRO A 45 5.06 47.63 2.50
N LEU A 46 4.94 47.69 1.18
CA LEU A 46 4.95 46.50 0.32
C LEU A 46 6.28 45.76 0.41
N ALA A 47 6.23 44.44 0.59
CA ALA A 47 7.42 43.59 0.53
C ALA A 47 8.03 43.63 -0.88
N ARG A 48 9.36 43.52 -1.01
CA ARG A 48 10.05 43.44 -2.32
C ARG A 48 9.46 42.38 -3.27
N SER A 49 9.03 41.24 -2.72
CA SER A 49 8.37 40.15 -3.46
C SER A 49 6.99 40.52 -4.04
N GLN A 50 6.42 41.65 -3.61
CA GLN A 50 5.13 42.19 -4.06
C GLN A 50 5.28 43.42 -4.96
N THR A 51 6.52 43.78 -5.31
CA THR A 51 6.85 44.86 -6.26
C THR A 51 7.25 44.28 -7.62
N ASP A 52 7.20 45.09 -8.67
CA ASP A 52 7.65 44.71 -10.02
C ASP A 52 9.18 44.89 -10.22
N HIS A 53 9.83 45.68 -9.36
CA HIS A 53 11.28 45.95 -9.37
C HIS A 53 12.14 44.70 -9.37
N GLU A 54 13.40 44.81 -9.80
CA GLU A 54 14.39 43.74 -9.65
C GLU A 54 14.62 43.38 -8.17
N PHE A 55 14.86 42.10 -7.90
CA PHE A 55 15.30 41.62 -6.60
C PHE A 55 16.71 41.01 -6.76
N PRO A 56 17.78 41.71 -6.30
CA PRO A 56 19.15 41.22 -6.44
C PRO A 56 19.40 39.91 -5.68
N PHE A 57 20.57 39.30 -5.91
CA PHE A 57 20.96 38.05 -5.26
C PHE A 57 20.91 38.13 -3.73
N HIS A 58 20.14 37.23 -3.13
CA HIS A 58 19.91 37.18 -1.69
C HIS A 58 19.59 35.75 -1.21
N THR A 59 19.52 35.60 0.11
CA THR A 59 18.86 34.49 0.80
C THR A 59 17.60 35.01 1.50
N ASP A 60 16.56 34.19 1.56
CA ASP A 60 15.32 34.51 2.28
C ASP A 60 15.58 34.58 3.80
N CYS A 61 14.92 35.52 4.48
CA CYS A 61 15.08 35.77 5.92
C CYS A 61 16.54 35.94 6.38
N SER A 62 17.39 36.55 5.55
CA SER A 62 18.78 36.90 5.89
C SER A 62 18.91 37.86 7.08
N PHE A 63 17.80 38.33 7.67
CA PHE A 63 17.71 39.15 8.88
C PHE A 63 17.22 38.39 10.13
N GLU A 64 16.91 37.09 10.05
CA GLU A 64 16.50 36.28 11.21
C GLU A 64 17.72 35.62 11.91
N SER A 65 17.73 35.48 13.23
CA SER A 65 18.88 34.86 13.94
C SER A 65 19.27 33.49 13.38
N ASN A 66 18.29 32.67 13.02
CA ASN A 66 18.47 31.39 12.34
C ASN A 66 17.62 31.34 11.06
N PRO A 67 18.16 31.76 9.89
CA PRO A 67 17.40 31.78 8.64
C PRO A 67 16.87 30.39 8.28
N PRO A 68 15.70 30.26 7.64
CA PRO A 68 15.15 28.98 7.23
C PRO A 68 16.11 28.27 6.27
N GLU A 69 16.21 26.95 6.42
CA GLU A 69 17.15 26.13 5.64
C GLU A 69 16.72 26.00 4.18
N TYR A 70 15.41 25.90 3.92
CA TYR A 70 14.86 25.76 2.58
C TYR A 70 13.78 26.80 2.29
N MET A 71 13.66 27.13 1.01
CA MET A 71 12.48 27.81 0.45
C MET A 71 11.89 26.98 -0.67
N ALA A 72 10.58 27.10 -0.84
CA ALA A 72 9.82 26.54 -1.94
C ALA A 72 9.11 27.67 -2.68
N LEU A 73 9.15 27.67 -4.01
CA LEU A 73 8.34 28.53 -4.88
C LEU A 73 7.39 27.66 -5.69
N PHE A 74 6.13 28.06 -5.85
CA PHE A 74 5.15 27.39 -6.70
C PHE A 74 4.53 28.40 -7.67
N VAL A 75 4.69 28.20 -8.97
CA VAL A 75 4.25 29.13 -10.01
C VAL A 75 2.77 28.92 -10.32
N LEU A 76 1.91 29.89 -10.03
CA LEU A 76 0.51 29.89 -10.44
C LEU A 76 0.32 30.51 -11.82
N GLU A 77 1.06 31.57 -12.10
CA GLU A 77 1.10 32.23 -13.40
C GLU A 77 2.55 32.66 -13.68
N GLN A 78 3.09 32.23 -14.81
CA GLN A 78 4.42 32.63 -15.27
C GLN A 78 4.40 34.03 -15.88
N ASP A 79 5.56 34.68 -15.96
CA ASP A 79 5.71 35.91 -16.74
C ASP A 79 5.66 35.57 -18.24
N GLN A 80 4.73 36.17 -18.99
CA GLN A 80 4.59 35.94 -20.44
C GLN A 80 5.32 36.99 -21.30
N LEU A 81 5.93 38.00 -20.67
CA LEU A 81 6.59 39.13 -21.33
C LEU A 81 8.12 39.09 -21.21
N GLY A 82 8.67 37.97 -20.72
CA GLY A 82 10.11 37.74 -20.60
C GLY A 82 10.76 38.37 -19.37
N GLY A 83 9.97 38.91 -18.44
CA GLY A 83 10.42 39.44 -17.15
C GLY A 83 10.44 38.41 -16.02
N GLY A 84 10.81 38.84 -14.81
CA GLY A 84 10.64 38.05 -13.59
C GLY A 84 11.39 36.71 -13.59
N GLN A 85 12.48 36.61 -14.36
CA GLN A 85 13.34 35.43 -14.45
C GLN A 85 13.96 35.17 -13.09
N PHE A 86 13.92 33.91 -12.66
CA PHE A 86 14.54 33.48 -11.41
C PHE A 86 15.95 33.02 -11.70
N GLU A 87 16.92 33.56 -10.99
CA GLU A 87 18.33 33.29 -11.19
C GLU A 87 18.92 32.75 -9.89
N ILE A 88 19.82 31.77 -9.98
CA ILE A 88 20.47 31.20 -8.80
C ILE A 88 21.97 31.03 -8.99
N ILE A 89 22.70 31.13 -7.89
CA ILE A 89 24.15 30.92 -7.79
C ILE A 89 24.42 29.97 -6.62
N GLN A 90 25.28 28.97 -6.82
CA GLN A 90 25.69 28.08 -5.75
C GLN A 90 26.77 28.73 -4.88
N VAL A 91 26.62 28.67 -3.56
CA VAL A 91 27.52 29.34 -2.61
C VAL A 91 28.95 28.82 -2.71
N SER A 92 29.16 27.55 -3.03
CA SER A 92 30.51 27.01 -3.26
C SER A 92 31.26 27.73 -4.38
N ASP A 93 30.56 28.19 -5.43
CA ASP A 93 31.19 28.89 -6.56
C ASP A 93 31.65 30.29 -6.18
N ILE A 94 31.04 30.86 -5.13
CA ILE A 94 31.41 32.13 -4.52
C ILE A 94 32.56 31.89 -3.53
N VAL A 95 32.35 31.00 -2.56
CA VAL A 95 33.31 30.74 -1.48
C VAL A 95 34.65 30.27 -2.03
N ASN A 96 34.67 29.43 -3.07
CA ASN A 96 35.93 28.97 -3.67
C ASN A 96 36.76 30.09 -4.31
N ARG A 97 36.15 31.23 -4.65
CA ARG A 97 36.82 32.39 -5.26
C ARG A 97 37.19 33.48 -4.27
N LEU A 98 36.62 33.46 -3.06
CA LEU A 98 36.97 34.41 -2.00
C LEU A 98 38.40 34.18 -1.50
N SER A 99 39.12 35.28 -1.24
CA SER A 99 40.39 35.25 -0.52
C SER A 99 40.20 34.68 0.89
N GLU A 100 41.21 33.98 1.42
CA GLU A 100 41.17 33.44 2.79
C GLU A 100 40.92 34.52 3.84
N LYS A 101 41.44 35.73 3.61
CA LYS A 101 41.19 36.90 4.47
C LYS A 101 39.70 37.26 4.48
N SER A 102 39.06 37.33 3.32
CA SER A 102 37.64 37.68 3.22
C SER A 102 36.73 36.56 3.73
N LYS A 103 37.08 35.29 3.51
CA LYS A 103 36.37 34.15 4.14
C LYS A 103 36.38 34.28 5.65
N MET A 104 37.54 34.52 6.25
CA MET A 104 37.68 34.66 7.71
C MET A 104 36.86 35.83 8.24
N ILE A 105 36.90 36.99 7.58
CA ILE A 105 36.09 38.16 7.95
C ILE A 105 34.59 37.82 7.86
N LEU A 106 34.13 37.26 6.75
CA LEU A 106 32.72 36.95 6.53
C LEU A 106 32.19 35.85 7.47
N LEU A 107 33.06 34.96 7.96
CA LEU A 107 32.75 33.90 8.93
C LEU A 107 32.73 34.39 10.38
N THR A 108 33.59 35.34 10.74
CA THR A 108 33.85 35.67 12.16
C THR A 108 33.35 37.03 12.59
N GLU A 109 33.23 38.01 11.69
CA GLU A 109 32.69 39.33 12.01
C GLU A 109 31.17 39.30 12.15
N ASN A 110 30.66 40.07 13.11
CA ASN A 110 29.23 40.25 13.35
C ASN A 110 28.75 41.50 12.60
N PHE A 111 28.22 41.30 11.40
CA PHE A 111 27.67 42.37 10.57
C PHE A 111 26.30 42.79 11.09
N LYS A 112 26.01 44.09 11.05
CA LYS A 112 24.72 44.67 11.39
C LYS A 112 23.75 44.48 10.21
N ILE A 113 22.72 43.67 10.40
CA ILE A 113 21.73 43.34 9.38
C ILE A 113 20.36 43.89 9.81
N ALA A 114 19.81 44.84 9.04
CA ALA A 114 18.52 45.45 9.32
C ALA A 114 17.36 44.46 9.12
N VAL A 115 16.34 44.51 9.98
CA VAL A 115 15.08 43.76 9.84
C VAL A 115 14.09 44.62 9.07
N PRO A 116 13.64 44.22 7.87
CA PRO A 116 12.65 44.97 7.10
C PRO A 116 11.35 45.16 7.89
N LEU A 117 10.74 46.35 7.78
CA LEU A 117 9.56 46.73 8.57
C LEU A 117 8.39 45.77 8.39
N GLU A 118 8.19 45.24 7.18
CA GLU A 118 7.09 44.35 6.83
C GLU A 118 7.23 42.93 7.41
N PHE A 119 8.42 42.54 7.89
CA PHE A 119 8.70 41.22 8.47
C PHE A 119 9.06 41.28 9.96
N ARG A 120 8.87 42.43 10.61
CA ARG A 120 9.17 42.63 12.02
C ARG A 120 8.18 41.87 12.91
N LYS A 121 8.65 40.82 13.60
CA LYS A 121 7.85 40.00 14.54
C LYS A 121 7.69 40.66 15.91
N GLU A 122 8.70 41.43 16.35
CA GLU A 122 8.72 42.14 17.64
C GLU A 122 8.99 43.64 17.40
N LYS A 123 8.19 44.53 18.00
CA LYS A 123 8.26 45.98 17.70
C LYS A 123 9.63 46.60 17.99
N ASP A 124 10.38 46.04 18.93
CA ASP A 124 11.62 46.61 19.47
C ASP A 124 12.91 46.09 18.81
N ILE A 125 12.81 45.16 17.85
CA ILE A 125 13.97 44.61 17.13
C ILE A 125 13.99 45.16 15.69
N ASP A 126 14.93 46.07 15.40
CA ASP A 126 15.12 46.68 14.08
C ASP A 126 16.37 46.19 13.33
N HIS A 127 17.26 45.47 14.00
CA HIS A 127 18.43 44.82 13.40
C HIS A 127 18.88 43.60 14.21
N ILE A 128 19.71 42.77 13.59
CA ILE A 128 20.46 41.69 14.24
C ILE A 128 21.96 41.87 13.96
N TYR A 129 22.78 41.17 14.73
CA TYR A 129 24.21 41.02 14.47
C TYR A 129 24.50 39.56 14.11
N GLY A 130 25.21 39.32 13.01
CA GLY A 130 25.59 37.97 12.61
C GLY A 130 26.60 37.93 11.47
N SER A 131 27.28 36.79 11.32
CA SER A 131 28.22 36.54 10.22
C SER A 131 27.48 36.37 8.89
N ILE A 132 28.12 36.73 7.79
CA ILE A 132 27.56 36.55 6.43
C ILE A 132 27.71 35.10 5.98
N LEU A 133 28.87 34.50 6.24
CA LEU A 133 29.07 33.06 6.08
C LEU A 133 28.69 32.36 7.40
N LEU A 134 27.81 31.37 7.31
CA LEU A 134 27.41 30.54 8.45
C LEU A 134 28.40 29.39 8.68
N ASP A 135 28.98 28.89 7.59
CA ASP A 135 30.09 27.95 7.55
C ASP A 135 30.79 28.08 6.17
N HIS A 136 31.70 27.15 5.83
CA HIS A 136 32.41 27.17 4.54
C HIS A 136 31.53 26.85 3.31
N HIS A 137 30.25 26.55 3.50
CA HIS A 137 29.30 26.12 2.46
C HIS A 137 27.94 26.84 2.53
N GLN A 138 27.70 27.62 3.57
CA GLN A 138 26.42 28.28 3.85
C GLN A 138 26.59 29.78 4.02
N ILE A 139 25.64 30.53 3.46
CA ILE A 139 25.60 31.99 3.50
C ILE A 139 24.24 32.50 4.01
N ARG A 140 24.24 33.69 4.59
CA ARG A 140 23.09 34.56 4.78
C ARG A 140 23.43 35.92 4.19
N TYR A 141 22.73 36.35 3.14
CA TYR A 141 23.14 37.58 2.45
C TYR A 141 21.96 38.29 1.80
N ARG A 142 21.95 39.61 1.89
CA ARG A 142 21.06 40.51 1.14
C ARG A 142 21.64 41.91 1.20
N SER A 143 22.09 42.44 0.06
CA SER A 143 22.91 43.65 -0.01
C SER A 143 22.27 44.90 0.60
N ASP A 144 20.95 45.11 0.39
CA ASP A 144 20.26 46.33 0.83
C ASP A 144 20.02 46.43 2.35
N ILE A 145 20.27 45.37 3.11
CA ILE A 145 20.03 45.35 4.56
C ILE A 145 21.29 45.13 5.41
N VAL A 146 22.43 44.83 4.80
CA VAL A 146 23.72 44.71 5.50
C VAL A 146 24.31 46.10 5.62
N LEU A 147 24.23 46.73 6.79
CA LEU A 147 24.51 48.17 6.97
C LEU A 147 26.01 48.52 6.96
N ASP A 148 26.88 47.52 7.12
CA ASP A 148 28.34 47.69 7.20
C ASP A 148 29.02 47.69 5.81
N HIS A 149 28.48 48.46 4.85
CA HIS A 149 28.86 48.49 3.43
C HIS A 149 30.34 48.88 3.12
N LYS A 150 31.18 49.13 4.13
CA LYS A 150 32.59 49.55 3.94
C LYS A 150 33.62 48.43 4.11
N SER A 151 33.18 47.18 4.30
CA SER A 151 34.10 46.05 4.39
C SER A 151 34.67 45.66 3.03
N ASN A 152 36.01 45.60 2.90
CA ASN A 152 36.67 45.09 1.70
C ASN A 152 36.23 43.66 1.36
N ALA A 153 35.85 42.85 2.37
CA ALA A 153 35.38 41.49 2.17
C ALA A 153 33.96 41.45 1.55
N LEU A 154 33.10 42.42 1.88
CA LEU A 154 31.78 42.55 1.25
C LEU A 154 31.90 43.02 -0.20
N ASN A 155 32.81 43.96 -0.49
CA ASN A 155 33.08 44.41 -1.85
C ASN A 155 33.61 43.26 -2.73
N GLU A 156 34.51 42.43 -2.18
CA GLU A 156 35.00 41.23 -2.87
C GLU A 156 33.88 40.21 -3.12
N LEU A 157 33.03 39.96 -2.11
CA LEU A 157 31.85 39.10 -2.24
C LEU A 157 30.91 39.58 -3.36
N GLU A 158 30.59 40.87 -3.40
CA GLU A 158 29.72 41.46 -4.42
C GLU A 158 30.32 41.39 -5.83
N SER A 159 31.62 41.66 -5.95
CA SER A 159 32.35 41.50 -7.22
C SER A 159 32.26 40.06 -7.72
N ILE A 160 32.53 39.08 -6.85
CA ILE A 160 32.45 37.66 -7.20
C ILE A 160 31.04 37.25 -7.61
N ILE A 161 30.01 37.67 -6.85
CA ILE A 161 28.59 37.38 -7.19
C ILE A 161 28.25 37.86 -8.61
N SER A 162 28.82 38.99 -9.05
CA SER A 162 28.58 39.52 -10.39
C SER A 162 29.30 38.75 -11.52
N GLU A 163 30.38 38.04 -11.20
CA GLU A 163 31.24 37.33 -12.17
C GLU A 163 30.92 35.84 -12.29
N VAL A 164 30.40 35.22 -11.23
CA VAL A 164 30.13 33.78 -11.22
C VAL A 164 28.99 33.39 -12.18
N PRO A 165 29.08 32.22 -12.85
CA PRO A 165 28.00 31.76 -13.70
C PRO A 165 26.70 31.59 -12.93
N LYS A 166 25.63 32.22 -13.42
CA LYS A 166 24.27 32.08 -12.89
C LYS A 166 23.48 31.03 -13.66
N TYR A 167 22.69 30.25 -12.93
CA TYR A 167 21.73 29.31 -13.52
C TYR A 167 20.34 29.93 -13.51
N ILE A 168 19.64 29.88 -14.65
CA ILE A 168 18.33 30.48 -14.84
C ILE A 168 17.32 29.36 -15.09
N PRO A 169 16.70 28.78 -14.03
CA PRO A 169 15.64 27.80 -14.21
C PRO A 169 14.41 28.43 -14.88
N LYS A 170 13.80 27.68 -15.79
CA LYS A 170 12.56 28.11 -16.45
C LYS A 170 11.39 27.99 -15.47
N LEU A 171 10.74 29.12 -15.19
CA LEU A 171 9.55 29.19 -14.34
C LEU A 171 8.27 29.01 -15.16
N GLU A 172 7.93 27.78 -15.51
CA GLU A 172 6.66 27.50 -16.18
C GLU A 172 5.49 27.52 -15.19
N LYS A 173 4.29 27.76 -15.71
CA LYS A 173 3.06 27.66 -14.92
C LYS A 173 2.95 26.25 -14.30
N TYR A 174 2.64 26.23 -13.00
CA TYR A 174 2.58 25.05 -12.12
C TYR A 174 3.92 24.37 -11.86
N THR A 175 5.01 25.10 -12.01
CA THR A 175 6.33 24.66 -11.57
C THR A 175 6.58 24.95 -10.11
N MET A 176 7.08 23.96 -9.39
CA MET A 176 7.61 24.13 -8.05
C MET A 176 9.14 24.13 -8.09
N ILE A 177 9.77 24.98 -7.29
CA ILE A 177 11.22 25.00 -7.04
C ILE A 177 11.43 24.83 -5.55
N LEU A 178 12.26 23.87 -5.17
CA LEU A 178 12.79 23.71 -3.81
C LEU A 178 14.26 24.11 -3.84
N LEU A 179 14.65 25.03 -2.97
CA LEU A 179 16.01 25.57 -2.92
C LEU A 179 16.51 25.53 -1.48
N ASN A 180 17.73 25.01 -1.27
CA ASN A 180 18.43 25.18 0.00
C ASN A 180 18.85 26.65 0.10
N ASN A 181 18.11 27.40 0.91
CA ASN A 181 18.20 28.84 1.06
C ASN A 181 19.54 29.31 1.64
N ARG A 182 20.32 28.39 2.25
CA ARG A 182 21.63 28.70 2.82
C ARG A 182 22.78 28.36 1.86
N LYS A 183 22.57 27.45 0.91
CA LYS A 183 23.60 26.99 -0.05
C LYS A 183 23.50 27.66 -1.42
N TYR A 184 22.47 28.46 -1.65
CA TYR A 184 22.26 29.16 -2.91
C TYR A 184 21.85 30.60 -2.65
N LEU A 185 22.39 31.53 -3.45
CA LEU A 185 21.81 32.85 -3.61
C LEU A 185 20.80 32.81 -4.75
N HIS A 186 19.69 33.52 -4.59
CA HIS A 186 18.69 33.66 -5.65
C HIS A 186 18.34 35.12 -5.92
N ALA A 187 18.01 35.42 -7.17
CA ALA A 187 17.60 36.73 -7.65
C ALA A 187 16.36 36.61 -8.54
N ARG A 188 15.73 37.75 -8.78
CA ARG A 188 14.62 37.89 -9.72
C ARG A 188 14.84 39.14 -10.57
N THR A 189 14.84 38.99 -11.89
CA THR A 189 14.85 40.15 -12.79
C THR A 189 13.55 40.96 -12.69
N LYS A 190 13.52 42.18 -13.22
CA LYS A 190 12.31 43.02 -13.22
C LYS A 190 11.11 42.24 -13.81
N ILE A 191 9.97 42.24 -13.12
CA ILE A 191 8.72 41.64 -13.63
C ILE A 191 8.15 42.57 -14.68
N LEU A 192 7.77 41.99 -15.82
CA LEU A 192 7.15 42.72 -16.91
C LEU A 192 5.67 42.38 -17.03
N ASP A 193 5.26 41.16 -16.65
CA ASP A 193 3.86 40.73 -16.63
C ASP A 193 3.24 40.90 -15.22
N PRO A 194 2.29 41.84 -15.01
CA PRO A 194 1.63 42.04 -13.72
C PRO A 194 0.77 40.85 -13.28
N ARG A 195 0.44 39.92 -14.19
CA ARG A 195 -0.32 38.70 -13.88
C ARG A 195 0.54 37.62 -13.26
N ARG A 196 1.88 37.75 -13.30
CA ARG A 196 2.80 36.77 -12.72
C ARG A 196 2.48 36.55 -11.25
N HIS A 197 2.25 35.31 -10.87
CA HIS A 197 1.84 34.94 -9.52
C HIS A 197 2.52 33.66 -9.08
N LEU A 198 3.31 33.74 -8.02
CA LEU A 198 3.94 32.59 -7.37
C LEU A 198 3.47 32.51 -5.91
N LEU A 199 3.51 31.32 -5.34
CA LEU A 199 3.42 31.06 -3.91
C LEU A 199 4.81 30.76 -3.36
N ARG A 200 5.09 31.10 -2.11
CA ARG A 200 6.35 30.82 -1.44
C ARG A 200 6.11 30.22 -0.05
N ILE A 201 6.79 29.11 0.27
CA ILE A 201 6.86 28.53 1.62
C ILE A 201 8.32 28.49 2.06
N ARG A 202 8.59 28.76 3.34
CA ARG A 202 9.89 28.55 3.98
C ARG A 202 9.77 27.38 4.94
N PHE A 203 10.79 26.54 5.05
CA PHE A 203 10.74 25.37 5.94
C PHE A 203 12.13 24.90 6.38
N ASN A 204 12.16 24.18 7.50
CA ASN A 204 13.34 23.49 8.02
C ASN A 204 13.16 21.97 7.93
N LYS A 205 14.23 21.20 7.74
CA LYS A 205 14.14 19.74 7.63
C LYS A 205 15.27 19.06 8.42
N PRO A 206 15.04 17.90 9.08
CA PRO A 206 16.13 17.15 9.70
C PRO A 206 17.17 16.74 8.65
N ALA A 207 18.45 17.05 8.91
CA ALA A 207 19.57 17.04 7.96
C ALA A 207 19.91 15.65 7.38
N LEU A 208 19.08 15.14 6.46
CA LEU A 208 19.31 13.85 5.79
C LEU A 208 19.28 13.90 4.25
N TYR A 209 18.83 14.99 3.60
CA TYR A 209 18.77 15.06 2.12
C TYR A 209 18.79 16.51 1.56
N ASP A 210 19.73 16.82 0.66
CA ASP A 210 19.63 17.98 -0.25
C ASP A 210 18.80 17.57 -1.50
N VAL A 211 17.54 18.03 -1.64
CA VAL A 211 16.70 17.77 -2.82
C VAL A 211 16.61 19.00 -3.71
N PHE A 212 16.86 18.82 -5.00
CA PHE A 212 16.69 19.80 -6.08
C PHE A 212 15.79 19.16 -7.14
N SER A 213 14.67 19.77 -7.52
CA SER A 213 13.95 19.43 -8.76
C SER A 213 12.94 20.52 -9.16
N ILE A 214 12.78 20.68 -10.47
CA ILE A 214 11.79 21.54 -11.15
C ILE A 214 10.56 20.66 -11.43
N TYR A 215 9.40 21.04 -10.88
CA TYR A 215 8.16 20.24 -10.96
C TYR A 215 7.17 20.77 -12.04
N ASN A 216 6.14 20.00 -12.40
CA ASN A 216 4.99 20.45 -13.21
C ASN A 216 3.73 19.68 -12.76
N GLU A 217 2.80 20.36 -12.10
CA GLU A 217 1.66 19.74 -11.42
C GLU A 217 0.56 19.20 -12.35
N THR A 218 0.42 19.71 -13.58
CA THR A 218 -0.61 19.21 -14.52
C THR A 218 -0.37 17.78 -15.01
N LYS A 219 0.83 17.24 -14.75
CA LYS A 219 1.29 15.92 -15.19
C LYS A 219 1.37 14.89 -14.06
N LEU A 220 1.01 15.25 -12.84
CA LEU A 220 1.01 14.37 -11.67
C LEU A 220 -0.28 14.58 -10.89
N ARG A 221 -1.37 13.97 -11.38
CA ARG A 221 -2.48 13.63 -10.50
C ARG A 221 -2.13 12.30 -9.84
N PRO A 222 -2.18 12.15 -8.51
CA PRO A 222 -2.10 10.84 -7.87
C PRO A 222 -3.41 10.10 -8.11
N GLU A 223 -3.67 9.78 -9.37
CA GLU A 223 -4.66 8.79 -9.73
C GLU A 223 -3.99 7.42 -9.55
N TYR A 224 -4.73 6.50 -8.96
CA TYR A 224 -4.29 5.13 -8.76
C TYR A 224 -4.88 4.30 -9.90
N LEU A 225 -4.02 3.62 -10.66
CA LEU A 225 -4.45 2.54 -11.54
C LEU A 225 -4.43 1.28 -10.69
N THR A 226 -5.60 0.80 -10.31
CA THR A 226 -5.69 -0.49 -9.63
C THR A 226 -5.31 -1.58 -10.62
N LEU A 227 -4.18 -2.24 -10.39
CA LEU A 227 -3.75 -3.39 -11.19
C LEU A 227 -4.10 -4.68 -10.45
N PRO A 228 -4.70 -5.68 -11.12
CA PRO A 228 -4.91 -6.98 -10.51
C PRO A 228 -3.56 -7.68 -10.27
N HIS A 229 -3.46 -8.47 -9.19
CA HIS A 229 -2.24 -9.26 -8.89
C HIS A 229 -1.82 -10.18 -10.04
N THR A 230 -2.79 -10.73 -10.76
CA THR A 230 -2.55 -11.59 -11.93
C THR A 230 -1.75 -10.90 -13.03
N LEU A 231 -1.77 -9.57 -13.09
CA LEU A 231 -0.96 -8.80 -14.04
C LEU A 231 0.53 -8.80 -13.67
N LEU A 232 0.87 -8.84 -12.38
CA LEU A 232 2.26 -9.00 -11.95
C LEU A 232 2.79 -10.39 -12.24
N ASP A 233 1.98 -11.42 -11.97
CA ASP A 233 2.33 -12.80 -12.32
C ASP A 233 2.55 -12.93 -13.83
N TYR A 234 1.69 -12.29 -14.62
CA TYR A 234 1.87 -12.16 -16.06
C TYR A 234 3.19 -11.48 -16.41
N PHE A 235 3.53 -10.31 -15.84
CA PHE A 235 4.81 -9.65 -16.14
C PHE A 235 6.03 -10.45 -15.68
N HIS A 236 5.92 -11.19 -14.57
CA HIS A 236 6.99 -12.07 -14.09
C HIS A 236 7.20 -13.24 -15.07
N GLU A 237 6.11 -13.83 -15.56
CA GLU A 237 6.14 -14.88 -16.58
C GLU A 237 6.70 -14.35 -17.91
N GLN A 238 6.19 -13.22 -18.41
CA GLN A 238 6.68 -12.60 -19.65
C GLN A 238 8.13 -12.14 -19.52
N HIS A 239 8.55 -11.63 -18.37
CA HIS A 239 9.96 -11.31 -18.10
C HIS A 239 10.83 -12.57 -18.19
N THR A 240 10.40 -13.68 -17.57
CA THR A 240 11.13 -14.95 -17.64
C THR A 240 11.29 -15.41 -19.09
N ARG A 241 10.24 -15.25 -19.90
CA ARG A 241 10.24 -15.55 -21.33
C ARG A 241 11.20 -14.61 -22.09
N LEU A 242 11.05 -13.30 -21.92
CA LEU A 242 11.87 -12.27 -22.55
C LEU A 242 13.36 -12.46 -22.21
N TYR A 243 13.70 -12.67 -20.94
CA TYR A 243 15.07 -12.90 -20.48
C TYR A 243 15.72 -14.09 -21.19
N LYS A 244 14.98 -15.21 -21.38
CA LYS A 244 15.48 -16.36 -22.13
C LYS A 244 15.73 -16.03 -23.59
N THR A 245 14.79 -15.33 -24.24
CA THR A 245 14.91 -14.92 -25.65
C THR A 245 16.10 -13.99 -25.87
N LEU A 246 16.25 -12.96 -25.03
CA LEU A 246 17.36 -12.01 -25.13
C LEU A 246 18.71 -12.69 -24.90
N ASN A 247 18.80 -13.64 -23.96
CA ASN A 247 20.02 -14.43 -23.75
C ASN A 247 20.35 -15.27 -24.97
N LEU A 248 19.34 -15.91 -25.57
CA LEU A 248 19.53 -16.71 -26.78
C LEU A 248 20.04 -15.84 -27.94
N ILE A 249 19.49 -14.65 -28.13
CA ILE A 249 19.93 -13.72 -29.18
C ILE A 249 21.42 -13.40 -29.02
N VAL A 250 21.84 -13.03 -27.81
CA VAL A 250 23.25 -12.68 -27.54
C VAL A 250 24.16 -13.90 -27.72
N GLN A 251 23.76 -15.07 -27.22
CA GLN A 251 24.54 -16.30 -27.32
C GLN A 251 24.68 -16.79 -28.77
N GLN A 252 23.62 -16.67 -29.58
CA GLN A 252 23.60 -17.17 -30.96
C GLN A 252 24.18 -16.18 -31.97
N TYR A 253 24.20 -14.86 -31.68
CA TYR A 253 24.66 -13.84 -32.63
C TYR A 253 26.05 -14.13 -33.23
N HIS A 254 26.96 -14.74 -32.47
CA HIS A 254 28.32 -15.09 -32.94
C HIS A 254 28.47 -16.51 -33.49
N GLN A 255 27.46 -17.36 -33.31
CA GLN A 255 27.55 -18.76 -33.71
C GLN A 255 27.36 -18.90 -35.21
N SER A 256 28.03 -19.90 -35.79
CA SER A 256 27.83 -20.33 -37.19
C SER A 256 26.59 -21.21 -37.35
N THR A 257 25.56 -20.97 -36.53
CA THR A 257 24.26 -21.65 -36.60
C THR A 257 23.34 -20.91 -37.57
N GLU A 258 22.29 -21.59 -38.04
CA GLU A 258 21.23 -20.96 -38.85
C GLU A 258 20.57 -19.80 -38.09
N VAL A 259 20.32 -20.00 -36.79
CA VAL A 259 19.79 -18.97 -35.89
C VAL A 259 20.72 -17.76 -35.82
N GLY A 260 22.03 -17.97 -35.59
CA GLY A 260 23.01 -16.88 -35.56
C GLY A 260 23.13 -16.14 -36.89
N ALA A 261 23.04 -16.86 -38.02
CA ALA A 261 23.06 -16.26 -39.35
C ALA A 261 21.83 -15.37 -39.61
N GLU A 262 20.64 -15.80 -39.18
CA GLU A 262 19.45 -14.95 -39.26
C GLU A 262 19.60 -13.70 -38.41
N ILE A 263 19.99 -13.84 -37.14
CA ILE A 263 20.11 -12.70 -36.22
C ILE A 263 21.03 -11.64 -36.84
N ARG A 264 22.18 -12.03 -37.42
CA ARG A 264 23.08 -11.10 -38.12
C ARG A 264 22.44 -10.47 -39.36
N ARG A 265 21.64 -11.23 -40.12
CA ARG A 265 20.92 -10.74 -41.30
C ARG A 265 19.79 -9.78 -40.94
N THR A 266 19.13 -9.99 -39.81
CA THR A 266 18.10 -9.10 -39.26
C THR A 266 18.70 -7.77 -38.87
N PHE A 267 19.78 -7.79 -38.07
CA PHE A 267 20.33 -6.55 -37.56
C PHE A 267 21.19 -5.79 -38.57
N GLN A 268 21.89 -6.45 -39.50
CA GLN A 268 22.74 -5.79 -40.50
C GLN A 268 23.66 -4.72 -39.89
N PHE A 269 24.32 -5.05 -38.77
CA PHE A 269 25.24 -4.12 -38.13
C PHE A 269 26.41 -3.77 -39.05
N GLU A 270 26.86 -2.53 -38.98
CA GLU A 270 28.11 -2.09 -39.61
C GLU A 270 29.30 -2.92 -39.09
N SER A 271 30.35 -3.03 -39.91
CA SER A 271 31.55 -3.82 -39.59
C SER A 271 32.15 -3.43 -38.24
N LYS A 272 32.14 -2.15 -37.88
CA LYS A 272 32.64 -1.67 -36.58
C LYS A 272 31.88 -2.29 -35.39
N ILE A 273 30.55 -2.29 -35.42
CA ILE A 273 29.72 -2.88 -34.36
C ILE A 273 29.87 -4.41 -34.35
N HIS A 274 29.85 -5.03 -35.52
CA HIS A 274 30.03 -6.48 -35.64
C HIS A 274 31.35 -6.95 -35.01
N ASN A 275 32.45 -6.28 -35.35
CA ASN A 275 33.78 -6.59 -34.81
C ASN A 275 33.82 -6.39 -33.29
N LEU A 276 33.27 -5.29 -32.78
CA LEU A 276 33.20 -5.01 -31.35
C LEU A 276 32.43 -6.10 -30.58
N LEU A 277 31.29 -6.56 -31.12
CA LEU A 277 30.52 -7.65 -30.52
C LEU A 277 31.34 -8.96 -30.52
N CYS A 278 32.03 -9.27 -31.61
CA CYS A 278 32.85 -10.48 -31.74
C CYS A 278 33.99 -10.49 -30.72
N GLU A 279 34.69 -9.37 -30.56
CA GLU A 279 35.75 -9.25 -29.56
C GLU A 279 35.22 -9.33 -28.13
N LEU A 280 34.06 -8.72 -27.83
CA LEU A 280 33.40 -8.86 -26.53
C LEU A 280 33.09 -10.33 -26.19
N ASN A 281 32.64 -11.12 -27.16
CA ASN A 281 32.32 -12.52 -26.94
C ASN A 281 33.57 -13.37 -26.64
N ILE A 282 34.73 -13.00 -27.19
CA ILE A 282 36.01 -13.68 -26.95
C ILE A 282 36.63 -13.25 -25.62
N HIS A 283 36.71 -11.94 -25.38
CA HIS A 283 37.48 -11.38 -24.26
C HIS A 283 36.65 -11.18 -22.99
N ARG A 284 35.32 -11.14 -23.10
CA ARG A 284 34.36 -11.14 -21.98
C ARG A 284 33.32 -12.26 -22.17
N PRO A 285 33.73 -13.54 -22.16
CA PRO A 285 32.86 -14.67 -22.51
C PRO A 285 31.68 -14.86 -21.54
N ASN A 286 31.83 -14.38 -20.30
CA ASN A 286 30.73 -14.32 -19.35
C ASN A 286 29.80 -13.16 -19.74
N PHE A 287 28.68 -13.49 -20.38
CA PHE A 287 27.61 -12.54 -20.64
C PHE A 287 26.73 -12.41 -19.39
N ASP A 288 26.57 -11.17 -18.95
CA ASP A 288 25.49 -10.80 -18.04
C ASP A 288 24.59 -9.79 -18.75
N MET A 289 23.28 -10.04 -18.74
CA MET A 289 22.32 -9.14 -19.39
C MET A 289 22.36 -7.75 -18.78
N GLY A 290 22.69 -7.69 -17.48
CA GLY A 290 22.75 -6.47 -16.71
C GLY A 290 21.35 -5.88 -16.53
N ASN A 291 21.29 -4.55 -16.51
CA ASN A 291 20.05 -3.83 -16.34
C ASN A 291 19.44 -3.47 -17.70
N TYR A 292 18.16 -3.77 -17.87
CA TYR A 292 17.36 -3.35 -19.01
C TYR A 292 15.94 -3.03 -18.57
N ARG A 293 15.24 -2.21 -19.35
CA ARG A 293 13.90 -1.72 -19.04
C ARG A 293 12.99 -1.86 -20.25
N PRO A 294 12.16 -2.91 -20.32
CA PRO A 294 11.09 -2.96 -21.31
C PRO A 294 10.04 -1.88 -21.02
N ASP A 295 9.79 -1.05 -22.02
CA ASP A 295 8.71 -0.07 -22.05
C ASP A 295 7.48 -0.76 -22.68
N ILE A 296 6.33 -0.64 -22.00
CA ILE A 296 5.15 -1.48 -22.23
C ILE A 296 3.98 -0.59 -22.61
N LEU A 297 3.30 -0.89 -23.72
CA LEU A 297 2.15 -0.14 -24.22
C LEU A 297 0.83 -0.84 -23.85
N PHE A 298 -0.17 -0.04 -23.47
CA PHE A 298 -1.54 -0.48 -23.22
C PHE A 298 -2.49 0.23 -24.23
N THR A 299 -3.24 -0.51 -25.06
CA THR A 299 -4.04 0.02 -26.19
C THR A 299 -5.56 0.04 -25.93
N LYS A 300 -6.35 0.84 -26.68
CA LYS A 300 -7.83 0.85 -26.56
C LYS A 300 -8.39 -0.52 -26.91
N GLY A 301 -9.21 -1.08 -26.02
CA GLY A 301 -9.64 -2.48 -26.06
C GLY A 301 -9.22 -3.27 -24.82
N CYS A 302 -8.29 -2.73 -24.01
CA CYS A 302 -8.06 -3.15 -22.63
C CYS A 302 -9.30 -2.82 -21.77
N ARG A 303 -10.41 -3.52 -21.97
CA ARG A 303 -11.50 -3.61 -21.00
C ARG A 303 -11.15 -4.74 -20.03
N PHE A 304 -11.21 -4.45 -18.74
CA PHE A 304 -11.12 -5.46 -17.71
C PHE A 304 -12.46 -6.18 -17.60
N THR A 305 -12.51 -7.51 -17.77
CA THR A 305 -13.46 -8.34 -17.00
C THR A 305 -12.96 -9.76 -16.72
N MET A 306 -13.07 -10.14 -15.45
CA MET A 306 -13.11 -11.51 -14.93
C MET A 306 -14.23 -12.34 -15.60
N ASN A 307 -14.09 -13.67 -15.58
CA ASN A 307 -15.07 -14.65 -16.06
C ASN A 307 -15.14 -14.87 -17.60
N GLY A 308 -13.98 -15.05 -18.24
CA GLY A 308 -13.90 -15.96 -19.39
C GLY A 308 -14.21 -15.43 -20.79
N LYS A 309 -14.47 -14.14 -21.00
CA LYS A 309 -14.44 -13.54 -22.35
C LYS A 309 -13.87 -12.12 -22.32
N HIS A 310 -12.57 -12.01 -22.60
CA HIS A 310 -11.76 -10.92 -23.20
C HIS A 310 -10.33 -10.97 -22.61
N ARG A 311 -9.30 -11.13 -23.46
CA ARG A 311 -7.88 -11.27 -23.07
C ARG A 311 -7.15 -9.92 -23.15
N PHE A 312 -6.34 -9.65 -22.13
CA PHE A 312 -5.37 -8.56 -22.11
C PHE A 312 -4.07 -9.03 -22.79
N GLU A 313 -3.51 -8.24 -23.72
CA GLU A 313 -2.19 -8.50 -24.34
C GLU A 313 -1.36 -7.19 -24.33
N PRO A 314 -0.64 -6.88 -23.24
CA PRO A 314 0.27 -5.73 -23.19
C PRO A 314 1.41 -5.98 -24.17
N LYS A 315 1.85 -4.93 -24.86
CA LYS A 315 2.90 -5.04 -25.88
C LYS A 315 4.17 -4.36 -25.41
N ILE A 316 5.30 -5.05 -25.52
CA ILE A 316 6.61 -4.41 -25.35
C ILE A 316 6.85 -3.56 -26.59
N CYS A 317 7.03 -2.25 -26.43
CA CYS A 317 7.28 -1.33 -27.54
C CYS A 317 8.76 -0.99 -27.72
N GLU A 318 9.55 -1.01 -26.64
CA GLU A 318 10.98 -0.77 -26.66
C GLU A 318 11.64 -1.50 -25.50
N ILE A 319 12.90 -1.92 -25.66
CA ILE A 319 13.73 -2.40 -24.55
C ILE A 319 14.86 -1.41 -24.35
N ASN A 320 14.86 -0.66 -23.24
CA ASN A 320 15.89 0.32 -22.96
C ASN A 320 17.05 -0.27 -22.16
N ALA A 321 18.25 -0.33 -22.75
CA ALA A 321 19.46 -0.79 -22.05
C ALA A 321 20.50 0.32 -21.81
N ARG A 322 20.20 1.56 -22.22
CA ARG A 322 21.11 2.72 -22.11
C ARG A 322 20.75 3.59 -20.92
N PHE A 323 19.50 4.05 -20.88
CA PHE A 323 18.95 4.99 -19.90
C PHE A 323 18.01 4.26 -18.96
N VAL A 324 18.49 3.12 -18.43
CA VAL A 324 17.69 2.16 -17.65
C VAL A 324 17.07 2.80 -16.41
N TRP A 325 17.76 3.80 -15.87
CA TRP A 325 17.43 4.46 -14.61
C TRP A 325 16.52 5.66 -14.82
N ASN A 326 16.51 6.23 -16.04
CA ASN A 326 15.81 7.45 -16.37
C ASN A 326 14.31 7.34 -16.06
N ALA A 327 13.80 8.26 -15.25
CA ALA A 327 12.44 8.32 -14.68
C ALA A 327 12.03 7.15 -13.78
N PHE A 328 12.84 6.10 -13.63
CA PHE A 328 12.52 4.97 -12.77
C PHE A 328 12.90 5.25 -11.31
N LEU A 329 14.11 5.78 -11.06
CA LEU A 329 14.59 6.08 -9.70
C LEU A 329 13.75 7.14 -9.01
N PHE A 330 13.44 8.23 -9.72
CA PHE A 330 12.59 9.28 -9.19
C PHE A 330 11.23 8.72 -8.77
N SER A 331 10.66 7.86 -9.60
CA SER A 331 9.35 7.28 -9.38
C SER A 331 9.31 6.35 -8.17
N VAL A 332 10.35 5.55 -7.97
CA VAL A 332 10.50 4.71 -6.76
C VAL A 332 10.73 5.59 -5.52
N ALA A 333 11.47 6.69 -5.63
CA ALA A 333 11.76 7.59 -4.51
C ALA A 333 10.53 8.40 -4.04
N ILE A 334 9.60 8.74 -4.93
CA ILE A 334 8.36 9.47 -4.59
C ILE A 334 7.19 8.54 -4.24
N CYS A 335 7.34 7.23 -4.45
CA CYS A 335 6.36 6.25 -3.98
C CYS A 335 6.64 5.94 -2.51
N PRO A 336 5.76 6.33 -1.57
CA PRO A 336 5.92 5.92 -0.17
C PRO A 336 5.91 4.40 -0.11
N GLY A 337 6.97 3.83 0.47
CA GLY A 337 6.92 2.46 0.92
C GLY A 337 5.99 2.40 2.12
N ASP A 338 4.75 1.97 1.93
CA ASP A 338 3.92 1.58 3.07
C ASP A 338 4.57 0.35 3.71
N ASN A 339 4.75 0.37 5.03
CA ASN A 339 5.18 -0.81 5.79
C ASN A 339 4.26 -2.03 5.54
N ASP A 340 3.02 -1.78 5.07
CA ASP A 340 2.01 -2.79 4.74
C ASP A 340 2.04 -3.29 3.29
N ASN A 341 2.93 -2.77 2.43
CA ASN A 341 3.09 -3.23 1.05
C ASN A 341 4.50 -3.84 0.85
N GLN A 342 4.64 -5.17 0.93
CA GLN A 342 5.89 -5.86 0.53
C GLN A 342 6.27 -5.62 -0.95
N ILE A 343 5.42 -4.96 -1.74
CA ILE A 343 5.56 -4.82 -3.19
C ILE A 343 6.18 -3.46 -3.58
N SER A 344 6.12 -2.42 -2.75
CA SER A 344 7.04 -1.29 -2.94
C SER A 344 8.37 -1.67 -2.32
N VAL A 345 9.31 -2.16 -3.13
CA VAL A 345 10.70 -2.22 -2.67
C VAL A 345 11.10 -0.79 -2.38
N ASN A 346 11.32 -0.45 -1.11
CA ASN A 346 11.83 0.86 -0.71
C ASN A 346 13.01 1.20 -1.63
N PHE A 347 13.07 2.43 -2.15
CA PHE A 347 14.15 2.94 -3.00
C PHE A 347 15.53 2.44 -2.58
N LYS A 348 15.82 2.47 -1.27
CA LYS A 348 17.06 1.97 -0.68
C LYS A 348 17.25 0.46 -0.90
N THR A 349 16.24 -0.34 -0.56
CA THR A 349 16.26 -1.79 -0.70
C THR A 349 16.41 -2.22 -2.17
N MET A 350 15.80 -1.50 -3.10
CA MET A 350 15.88 -1.80 -4.53
C MET A 350 17.29 -1.52 -5.05
N LEU A 351 17.84 -0.34 -4.76
CA LEU A 351 19.21 0.00 -5.10
C LEU A 351 20.20 -0.99 -4.49
N ASP A 352 19.95 -1.44 -3.27
CA ASP A 352 20.77 -2.45 -2.62
C ASP A 352 20.76 -3.78 -3.34
N MET A 353 19.59 -4.23 -3.79
CA MET A 353 19.48 -5.45 -4.59
C MET A 353 20.18 -5.31 -5.94
N ILE A 354 20.02 -4.19 -6.63
CA ILE A 354 20.65 -3.93 -7.94
C ILE A 354 22.17 -3.85 -7.80
N ILE A 355 22.67 -3.14 -6.79
CA ILE A 355 24.11 -3.05 -6.52
C ILE A 355 24.65 -4.43 -6.13
N ALA A 356 23.92 -5.20 -5.32
CA ALA A 356 24.32 -6.56 -4.95
C ALA A 356 24.29 -7.55 -6.12
N SER A 357 23.43 -7.37 -7.12
CA SER A 357 23.42 -8.19 -8.34
C SER A 357 24.40 -7.69 -9.41
N SER A 358 24.91 -6.46 -9.28
CA SER A 358 25.93 -5.91 -10.16
C SER A 358 27.32 -6.46 -9.85
N GLN A 359 28.26 -6.24 -10.77
CA GLN A 359 29.66 -6.53 -10.52
C GLN A 359 30.35 -5.43 -9.71
N PHE A 360 29.67 -4.38 -9.23
CA PHE A 360 30.34 -3.23 -8.62
C PHE A 360 31.08 -3.52 -7.32
N ASP A 361 32.17 -2.79 -7.12
CA ASP A 361 32.97 -2.81 -5.90
C ASP A 361 32.62 -1.60 -5.05
N THR A 362 31.88 -1.84 -3.97
CA THR A 362 31.41 -0.79 -3.05
C THR A 362 32.53 -0.09 -2.28
N THR A 363 33.76 -0.61 -2.34
CA THR A 363 34.94 0.00 -1.72
C THR A 363 35.68 0.97 -2.66
N LYS A 364 35.26 1.05 -3.93
CA LYS A 364 35.90 1.89 -4.96
C LYS A 364 35.01 3.05 -5.37
N SER A 365 35.62 4.06 -5.99
CA SER A 365 34.89 5.17 -6.61
C SER A 365 34.04 4.70 -7.80
N MET A 366 32.93 5.38 -8.05
CA MET A 366 32.03 5.15 -9.17
C MET A 366 32.14 6.26 -10.20
N THR A 367 32.01 5.92 -11.49
CA THR A 367 31.98 6.89 -12.60
C THR A 367 30.68 6.74 -13.39
N ILE A 368 30.09 7.83 -13.82
CA ILE A 368 28.89 7.85 -14.67
C ILE A 368 29.26 8.64 -15.92
N LEU A 369 29.32 7.95 -17.06
CA LEU A 369 29.56 8.60 -18.35
C LEU A 369 28.23 9.16 -18.87
N LYS A 370 28.20 10.47 -19.16
CA LYS A 370 26.99 11.16 -19.59
C LYS A 370 27.32 12.32 -20.53
N SER A 371 26.52 12.48 -21.59
CA SER A 371 26.62 13.62 -22.52
C SER A 371 25.25 14.08 -23.03
N LYS A 372 24.79 13.65 -24.21
CA LYS A 372 23.58 14.19 -24.88
C LYS A 372 22.29 14.03 -24.08
N GLU A 373 22.15 12.93 -23.35
CA GLU A 373 20.93 12.65 -22.61
C GLU A 373 20.86 13.50 -21.33
N ASN A 374 19.79 14.28 -21.15
CA ASN A 374 19.64 15.14 -19.96
C ASN A 374 19.53 14.32 -18.66
N GLY A 375 18.73 13.24 -18.64
CA GLY A 375 18.53 12.27 -17.54
C GLY A 375 18.29 12.89 -16.15
N PHE A 376 17.06 12.79 -15.62
CA PHE A 376 16.67 13.55 -14.42
C PHE A 376 17.09 12.92 -13.08
N ASP A 377 17.23 11.60 -13.02
CA ASP A 377 17.26 10.86 -11.74
C ASP A 377 18.50 9.98 -11.54
N ILE A 378 19.39 9.85 -12.53
CA ILE A 378 20.72 9.24 -12.32
C ILE A 378 21.54 9.98 -11.24
N HIS A 379 21.30 11.27 -11.07
CA HIS A 379 21.88 12.08 -9.99
C HIS A 379 21.45 11.61 -8.59
N LEU A 380 20.30 10.92 -8.46
CA LEU A 380 19.88 10.30 -7.21
C LEU A 380 20.78 9.10 -6.88
N PHE A 381 21.18 8.31 -7.88
CA PHE A 381 22.15 7.23 -7.68
C PHE A 381 23.52 7.77 -7.25
N GLN A 382 23.98 8.85 -7.88
CA GLN A 382 25.24 9.51 -7.49
C GLN A 382 25.23 9.88 -6.00
N LYS A 383 24.17 10.57 -5.55
CA LYS A 383 23.99 10.94 -4.14
C LYS A 383 23.87 9.71 -3.23
N TYR A 384 23.11 8.70 -3.66
CA TYR A 384 22.95 7.46 -2.91
C TYR A 384 24.28 6.75 -2.66
N TRP A 385 25.11 6.62 -3.70
CA TRP A 385 26.42 5.99 -3.63
C TRP A 385 27.34 6.69 -2.64
N ILE A 386 27.44 8.02 -2.77
CA ILE A 386 28.28 8.86 -1.90
C ILE A 386 27.84 8.73 -0.43
N ASN A 387 26.54 8.86 -0.18
CA ASN A 387 26.01 8.85 1.18
C ASN A 387 26.08 7.47 1.83
N LYS A 388 25.89 6.40 1.07
CA LYS A 388 25.83 5.04 1.61
C LYS A 388 27.21 4.41 1.79
N TYR A 389 28.09 4.55 0.81
CA TYR A 389 29.38 3.85 0.80
C TYR A 389 30.55 4.74 1.16
N HIS A 390 30.33 6.05 1.33
CA HIS A 390 31.39 7.03 1.59
C HIS A 390 32.50 7.00 0.52
N GLN A 391 32.13 6.65 -0.71
CA GLN A 391 32.99 6.61 -1.88
C GLN A 391 32.58 7.70 -2.88
N ASN A 392 33.53 8.24 -3.63
CA ASN A 392 33.22 9.23 -4.66
C ASN A 392 32.39 8.62 -5.80
N CYS A 393 31.41 9.37 -6.30
CA CYS A 393 30.68 9.05 -7.52
C CYS A 393 30.71 10.26 -8.45
N ARG A 394 31.39 10.14 -9.60
CA ARG A 394 31.65 11.24 -10.54
C ARG A 394 30.79 11.10 -11.78
N ILE A 395 30.30 12.23 -12.29
CA ILE A 395 29.66 12.28 -13.62
C ILE A 395 30.64 13.00 -14.53
N ILE A 396 31.07 12.33 -15.60
CA ILE A 396 32.07 12.85 -16.54
C ILE A 396 31.58 12.74 -17.97
N HIS A 397 32.08 13.65 -18.82
CA HIS A 397 31.79 13.63 -20.25
C HIS A 397 32.65 12.56 -20.96
N PRO A 398 32.14 11.86 -21.99
CA PRO A 398 32.91 10.89 -22.78
C PRO A 398 34.30 11.41 -23.22
N ASP A 399 34.38 12.65 -23.70
CA ASP A 399 35.64 13.26 -24.16
C ASP A 399 36.71 13.45 -23.06
N GLN A 400 36.32 13.33 -21.79
CA GLN A 400 37.24 13.40 -20.65
C GLN A 400 37.93 12.05 -20.39
N VAL A 401 37.41 10.95 -20.94
CA VAL A 401 38.01 9.62 -20.79
C VAL A 401 39.29 9.55 -21.61
N HIS A 402 40.39 9.15 -20.97
CA HIS A 402 41.65 8.89 -21.65
C HIS A 402 42.40 7.73 -20.99
N ILE A 403 43.40 7.20 -21.69
CA ILE A 403 44.19 6.05 -21.23
C ILE A 403 45.60 6.49 -20.84
N ILE A 404 46.05 6.04 -19.67
CA ILE A 404 47.44 6.12 -19.22
C ILE A 404 47.87 4.71 -18.81
N ASN A 405 48.95 4.19 -19.40
CA ASN A 405 49.50 2.86 -19.09
C ASN A 405 48.45 1.73 -19.13
N GLY A 406 47.52 1.78 -20.08
CA GLY A 406 46.46 0.77 -20.23
C GLY A 406 45.34 0.86 -19.20
N GLN A 407 45.28 1.92 -18.38
CA GLN A 407 44.20 2.20 -17.45
C GLN A 407 43.45 3.48 -17.84
N LEU A 408 42.16 3.54 -17.55
CA LEU A 408 41.31 4.67 -17.87
C LEU A 408 41.35 5.72 -16.76
N TYR A 409 41.38 6.99 -17.15
CA TYR A 409 41.41 8.13 -16.24
C TYR A 409 40.47 9.25 -16.73
N ASP A 410 39.97 10.04 -15.79
CA ASP A 410 39.37 11.34 -16.09
C ASP A 410 40.49 12.37 -16.35
N ARG A 411 40.43 13.03 -17.51
CA ARG A 411 41.42 14.03 -17.97
C ARG A 411 41.46 15.26 -17.07
N ASN A 412 40.37 15.59 -16.38
CA ASN A 412 40.28 16.83 -15.60
C ASN A 412 40.93 16.70 -14.23
N ASP A 413 40.68 15.60 -13.51
CA ASP A 413 41.13 15.42 -12.13
C ASP A 413 42.16 14.29 -11.95
N GLY A 414 42.46 13.53 -13.01
CA GLY A 414 43.43 12.45 -13.00
C GLY A 414 42.99 11.23 -12.18
N TYR A 415 41.71 11.08 -11.84
CA TYR A 415 41.23 9.93 -11.09
C TYR A 415 41.05 8.68 -11.98
N PRO A 416 41.44 7.49 -11.49
CA PRO A 416 41.28 6.25 -12.23
C PRO A 416 39.80 5.83 -12.34
N ILE A 417 39.39 5.45 -13.54
CA ILE A 417 38.06 4.93 -13.87
C ILE A 417 38.12 3.40 -13.76
N GLN A 418 37.68 2.87 -12.61
CA GLN A 418 37.71 1.43 -12.31
C GLN A 418 36.35 0.76 -12.47
N GLN A 419 35.27 1.52 -12.31
CA GLN A 419 33.91 1.07 -12.55
C GLN A 419 33.04 2.21 -13.06
N LEU A 420 32.11 1.90 -13.97
CA LEU A 420 31.29 2.91 -14.62
C LEU A 420 29.85 2.51 -14.94
N ILE A 421 29.00 3.51 -15.07
CA ILE A 421 27.65 3.45 -15.65
C ILE A 421 27.67 4.23 -16.97
N MET A 422 27.12 3.67 -18.04
CA MET A 422 27.05 4.33 -19.35
C MET A 422 25.63 4.86 -19.60
N GLU A 423 25.42 6.16 -19.38
CA GLU A 423 24.20 6.88 -19.79
C GLU A 423 24.48 7.59 -21.13
N LEU A 424 24.80 6.79 -22.16
CA LEU A 424 25.24 7.24 -23.48
C LEU A 424 24.40 6.63 -24.60
N HIS A 425 24.23 7.39 -25.68
CA HIS A 425 23.70 6.89 -26.95
C HIS A 425 24.71 5.97 -27.66
N GLN A 426 24.22 5.09 -28.56
CA GLN A 426 25.08 4.11 -29.26
C GLN A 426 26.16 4.81 -30.11
N ASP A 427 25.83 5.92 -30.75
CA ASP A 427 26.77 6.74 -31.52
C ASP A 427 27.84 7.40 -30.61
N GLU A 428 27.47 7.83 -29.41
CA GLU A 428 28.43 8.36 -28.43
C GLU A 428 29.43 7.29 -27.99
N ILE A 429 28.99 6.03 -27.84
CA ILE A 429 29.88 4.90 -27.55
C ILE A 429 30.80 4.63 -28.75
N LEU A 430 30.26 4.64 -29.98
CA LEU A 430 31.06 4.37 -31.19
C LEU A 430 32.06 5.48 -31.53
N ASN A 431 31.88 6.68 -30.96
CA ASN A 431 32.78 7.82 -31.13
C ASN A 431 34.01 7.78 -30.21
N PHE A 432 34.07 6.85 -29.24
CA PHE A 432 35.32 6.61 -28.51
C PHE A 432 36.43 6.17 -29.46
N SER A 433 37.68 6.52 -29.14
CA SER A 433 38.84 6.03 -29.87
C SER A 433 38.95 4.51 -29.78
N ASP A 434 39.56 3.89 -30.78
CA ASP A 434 39.72 2.44 -30.83
C ASP A 434 40.50 1.92 -29.60
N ASP A 435 41.46 2.69 -29.08
CA ASP A 435 42.17 2.36 -27.83
C ASP A 435 41.24 2.27 -26.60
N ILE A 436 40.26 3.19 -26.50
CA ILE A 436 39.29 3.21 -25.39
C ILE A 436 38.29 2.07 -25.53
N LEU A 437 37.78 1.83 -26.73
CA LEU A 437 36.90 0.69 -27.02
C LEU A 437 37.63 -0.63 -26.73
N HIS A 438 38.86 -0.77 -27.19
CA HIS A 438 39.72 -1.91 -26.88
C HIS A 438 39.93 -2.05 -25.37
N ASN A 439 40.11 -0.95 -24.62
CA ASN A 439 40.18 -1.04 -23.16
C ASN A 439 38.88 -1.55 -22.53
N PHE A 440 37.72 -1.05 -22.96
CA PHE A 440 36.42 -1.54 -22.45
C PHE A 440 36.27 -3.05 -22.65
N ILE A 441 36.74 -3.57 -23.78
CA ILE A 441 36.65 -4.98 -24.13
C ILE A 441 37.68 -5.83 -23.36
N HIS A 442 38.97 -5.48 -23.44
CA HIS A 442 40.07 -6.33 -22.98
C HIS A 442 40.42 -6.16 -21.50
N ASN A 443 40.09 -5.02 -20.88
CA ASN A 443 40.37 -4.78 -19.47
C ASN A 443 39.31 -5.45 -18.58
N THR A 444 39.50 -6.74 -18.27
CA THR A 444 38.56 -7.52 -17.44
C THR A 444 38.42 -6.99 -16.00
N GLN A 445 39.31 -6.10 -15.54
CA GLN A 445 39.20 -5.44 -14.25
C GLN A 445 38.21 -4.26 -14.25
N LEU A 446 37.93 -3.68 -15.43
CA LEU A 446 36.95 -2.62 -15.59
C LEU A 446 35.53 -3.20 -15.49
N ARG A 447 34.76 -2.69 -14.53
CA ARG A 447 33.39 -3.13 -14.27
C ARG A 447 32.40 -2.10 -14.78
N TYR A 448 31.46 -2.49 -15.63
CA TYR A 448 30.40 -1.59 -16.04
C TYR A 448 29.04 -2.26 -15.97
N MET A 449 28.01 -1.45 -15.68
CA MET A 449 26.65 -1.94 -15.44
C MET A 449 25.93 -2.37 -16.72
N ASN A 450 26.12 -1.62 -17.80
CA ASN A 450 25.44 -1.83 -19.08
C ASN A 450 26.35 -2.66 -19.98
N ASP A 451 26.05 -3.95 -20.17
CA ASP A 451 26.83 -4.76 -21.12
C ASP A 451 26.67 -4.19 -22.53
N LEU A 452 27.78 -3.95 -23.23
CA LEU A 452 27.76 -3.41 -24.60
C LEU A 452 26.99 -4.32 -25.55
N ARG A 453 26.99 -5.65 -25.32
CA ARG A 453 26.15 -6.60 -26.07
C ARG A 453 24.67 -6.31 -25.85
N THR A 454 24.25 -6.01 -24.61
CA THR A 454 22.88 -5.59 -24.32
C THR A 454 22.56 -4.25 -24.99
N ILE A 455 23.47 -3.27 -24.97
CA ILE A 455 23.27 -1.96 -25.62
C ILE A 455 23.12 -2.10 -27.15
N PHE A 456 23.91 -2.93 -27.81
CA PHE A 456 23.88 -3.02 -29.28
C PHE A 456 22.86 -4.05 -29.79
N LEU A 457 22.66 -5.19 -29.12
CA LEU A 457 21.77 -6.27 -29.57
C LEU A 457 20.35 -6.17 -29.01
N VAL A 458 20.19 -5.76 -27.75
CA VAL A 458 18.89 -5.81 -27.05
C VAL A 458 18.12 -4.49 -27.18
N HIS A 459 18.81 -3.36 -27.18
CA HIS A 459 18.19 -2.03 -27.33
C HIS A 459 17.85 -1.63 -28.78
N ASP A 460 18.04 -2.54 -29.74
CA ASP A 460 17.91 -2.22 -31.15
C ASP A 460 16.45 -2.16 -31.61
N LYS A 461 16.10 -1.04 -32.27
CA LYS A 461 14.75 -0.78 -32.78
C LYS A 461 14.36 -1.67 -33.98
N ARG A 462 15.32 -2.36 -34.61
CA ARG A 462 15.13 -3.29 -35.74
C ARG A 462 14.74 -4.71 -35.31
N MET A 463 14.52 -4.96 -34.02
CA MET A 463 13.79 -6.15 -33.55
C MET A 463 12.32 -6.19 -34.06
N ASP A 464 11.92 -5.22 -34.88
CA ASP A 464 10.72 -5.10 -35.71
C ASP A 464 10.70 -6.07 -36.92
N VAL A 465 10.71 -7.40 -36.68
CA VAL A 465 10.55 -8.40 -37.76
C VAL A 465 9.19 -9.09 -37.64
N SER A 466 8.60 -9.45 -38.78
CA SER A 466 7.28 -10.07 -38.88
C SER A 466 7.18 -11.40 -38.11
N GLN A 467 5.99 -11.69 -37.57
CA GLN A 467 5.70 -12.84 -36.73
C GLN A 467 5.89 -14.19 -37.44
N GLU A 468 5.84 -14.24 -38.78
CA GLU A 468 6.02 -15.46 -39.58
C GLU A 468 7.49 -15.89 -39.70
N ASP A 469 8.45 -14.95 -39.64
CA ASP A 469 9.88 -15.25 -39.83
C ASP A 469 10.56 -15.74 -38.54
N TRP A 470 10.23 -15.14 -37.39
CA TRP A 470 10.69 -15.62 -36.08
C TRP A 470 10.08 -16.98 -35.71
N SER A 471 8.83 -17.21 -36.13
CA SER A 471 8.12 -18.47 -35.89
C SER A 471 8.70 -19.64 -36.68
N ARG A 472 9.53 -19.41 -37.71
CA ARG A 472 10.32 -20.45 -38.39
C ARG A 472 11.67 -20.70 -37.73
N LEU A 473 12.26 -19.68 -37.11
CA LEU A 473 13.62 -19.74 -36.59
C LEU A 473 13.80 -20.53 -35.29
N LEU A 474 12.72 -20.74 -34.55
CA LEU A 474 12.69 -21.43 -33.26
C LEU A 474 12.02 -22.83 -33.34
N LEU A 475 11.73 -23.34 -34.56
CA LEU A 475 10.88 -24.52 -34.80
C LEU A 475 11.43 -25.89 -34.41
N ASP A 476 12.39 -26.00 -33.50
CA ASP A 476 12.55 -27.28 -32.81
C ASP A 476 13.01 -27.09 -31.36
N LEU A 477 12.03 -27.02 -30.46
CA LEU A 477 11.78 -28.04 -29.41
C LEU A 477 10.75 -27.48 -28.41
N ASN A 478 9.46 -27.73 -28.70
CA ASN A 478 8.31 -27.77 -27.78
C ASN A 478 8.23 -26.75 -26.62
N HIS A 479 7.94 -25.48 -26.93
CA HIS A 479 7.22 -24.61 -25.99
C HIS A 479 6.28 -23.68 -26.78
N GLN A 480 4.98 -24.00 -26.77
CA GLN A 480 3.94 -23.10 -27.28
C GLN A 480 3.77 -21.93 -26.31
N GLU A 481 3.51 -20.75 -26.90
CA GLU A 481 3.31 -19.43 -26.30
C GLU A 481 4.57 -18.55 -26.14
N TRP A 482 4.89 -17.79 -27.20
CA TRP A 482 5.82 -16.66 -27.13
C TRP A 482 5.19 -15.44 -27.79
N ILE A 483 5.14 -14.33 -27.08
CA ILE A 483 4.61 -13.03 -27.57
C ILE A 483 5.80 -12.12 -27.86
N ILE A 484 6.06 -11.86 -29.14
CA ILE A 484 6.65 -10.60 -29.63
C ILE A 484 5.83 -10.22 -30.86
N GLN A 485 5.11 -9.10 -30.79
CA GLN A 485 4.25 -8.66 -31.89
C GLN A 485 4.26 -7.13 -32.06
N GLN A 486 4.41 -6.75 -33.34
CA GLN A 486 4.30 -5.47 -34.03
C GLN A 486 3.80 -4.22 -33.28
N TYR A 487 4.47 -3.11 -33.61
CA TYR A 487 3.91 -1.76 -33.58
C TYR A 487 2.78 -1.65 -34.62
N GLN A 488 1.55 -1.41 -34.15
CA GLN A 488 0.44 -1.02 -35.00
C GLN A 488 0.08 0.42 -34.68
N GLU A 489 -0.01 1.27 -35.71
CA GLU A 489 -0.61 2.59 -35.56
C GLU A 489 -2.09 2.44 -35.20
N SER A 490 -2.51 3.18 -34.15
CA SER A 490 -3.90 3.43 -33.69
C SER A 490 -4.50 2.36 -32.75
N ILE A 491 -5.23 2.62 -31.66
CA ILE A 491 -6.14 3.72 -31.27
C ILE A 491 -6.13 3.92 -29.74
N GLN A 492 -6.33 5.18 -29.34
CA GLN A 492 -6.40 5.79 -28.00
C GLN A 492 -7.64 5.40 -27.19
N TYR A 493 -7.53 5.29 -25.86
CA TYR A 493 -8.72 5.37 -24.99
C TYR A 493 -9.20 6.83 -24.96
N GLU A 494 -10.11 7.13 -25.88
CA GLU A 494 -10.89 8.36 -26.15
C GLU A 494 -10.15 9.71 -26.25
N SER A 495 -8.88 9.81 -25.84
CA SER A 495 -7.92 10.85 -26.23
C SER A 495 -6.46 10.60 -25.76
N MET A 496 -6.13 9.49 -25.07
CA MET A 496 -4.78 9.27 -24.49
C MET A 496 -4.22 7.83 -24.64
N ASN A 497 -2.88 7.71 -24.72
CA ASN A 497 -2.04 6.51 -24.79
C ASN A 497 -1.43 6.17 -23.42
N LEU A 498 -1.22 4.89 -23.11
CA LEU A 498 -0.70 4.41 -21.81
C LEU A 498 0.64 3.68 -22.01
N SER A 499 1.69 4.07 -21.28
CA SER A 499 3.01 3.43 -21.29
C SER A 499 3.51 3.13 -19.88
N GLY A 500 3.82 1.87 -19.58
CA GLY A 500 4.41 1.44 -18.31
C GLY A 500 5.88 1.09 -18.46
N MET A 501 6.61 1.11 -17.35
CA MET A 501 8.04 0.77 -17.30
C MET A 501 8.23 -0.41 -16.36
N LEU A 502 8.90 -1.47 -16.81
CA LEU A 502 9.31 -2.57 -15.94
C LEU A 502 10.84 -2.56 -15.85
N PHE A 503 11.40 -2.48 -14.66
CA PHE A 503 12.86 -2.54 -14.49
C PHE A 503 13.31 -3.97 -14.29
N CYS A 504 14.30 -4.40 -15.04
CA CYS A 504 14.83 -5.76 -15.00
C CYS A 504 16.33 -5.71 -14.75
N SER A 505 16.79 -6.58 -13.84
CA SER A 505 18.22 -6.85 -13.63
C SER A 505 18.40 -8.36 -13.73
N ASN A 506 19.10 -8.79 -14.77
CA ASN A 506 19.38 -10.20 -15.05
C ASN A 506 18.07 -11.00 -15.07
N ASN A 507 18.01 -12.15 -14.38
CA ASN A 507 16.80 -12.97 -14.29
C ASN A 507 15.79 -12.48 -13.22
N ARG A 508 15.82 -11.20 -12.84
CA ARG A 508 14.87 -10.61 -11.90
C ARG A 508 14.19 -9.40 -12.53
N CYS A 509 12.87 -9.43 -12.60
CA CYS A 509 12.08 -8.23 -12.78
C CYS A 509 11.80 -7.60 -11.40
N PHE A 510 11.90 -6.29 -11.36
CA PHE A 510 11.40 -5.45 -10.29
C PHE A 510 10.02 -4.93 -10.70
N ASN A 511 9.23 -4.45 -9.75
CA ASN A 511 7.83 -4.09 -10.00
C ASN A 511 7.64 -3.10 -11.15
N LEU A 512 6.40 -3.06 -11.68
CA LEU A 512 5.95 -1.99 -12.57
C LEU A 512 6.28 -0.64 -11.93
N GLY A 513 7.14 0.12 -12.60
CA GLY A 513 7.25 1.56 -12.42
C GLY A 513 5.93 2.26 -12.76
N PRO A 514 5.86 3.58 -12.68
CA PRO A 514 4.63 4.29 -12.93
C PRO A 514 4.16 4.07 -14.37
N ILE A 515 2.85 4.10 -14.57
CA ILE A 515 2.22 4.01 -15.89
C ILE A 515 1.87 5.42 -16.33
N ARG A 516 2.35 5.85 -17.49
CA ARG A 516 2.14 7.20 -18.00
C ARG A 516 0.99 7.24 -19.01
N LEU A 517 0.09 8.19 -18.83
CA LEU A 517 -0.89 8.63 -19.83
C LEU A 517 -0.30 9.75 -20.69
N SER A 518 -0.36 9.66 -22.01
CA SER A 518 0.01 10.76 -22.90
C SER A 518 -1.00 10.93 -24.03
N PRO A 519 -1.46 12.15 -24.35
CA PRO A 519 -2.29 12.39 -25.54
C PRO A 519 -1.53 12.21 -26.86
N ASN A 520 -0.19 12.15 -26.82
CA ASN A 520 0.66 12.10 -28.01
C ASN A 520 0.85 10.69 -28.56
N LYS A 521 0.91 10.55 -29.90
CA LYS A 521 1.17 9.27 -30.61
C LYS A 521 2.52 8.64 -30.27
N ILE A 522 3.52 9.47 -29.97
CA ILE A 522 4.85 9.05 -29.53
C ILE A 522 4.98 9.39 -28.05
N VAL A 523 5.09 8.38 -27.20
CA VAL A 523 5.25 8.54 -25.75
C VAL A 523 6.74 8.57 -25.42
N ASN A 524 7.38 9.73 -25.55
CA ASN A 524 8.74 9.91 -25.04
C ASN A 524 8.67 10.36 -23.58
N ILE A 525 9.32 9.63 -22.66
CA ILE A 525 9.32 9.87 -21.20
C ILE A 525 9.59 11.35 -20.84
N CYS A 526 10.44 12.03 -21.61
CA CYS A 526 10.82 13.42 -21.38
C CYS A 526 9.74 14.46 -21.77
N HIS A 527 8.74 14.07 -22.57
CA HIS A 527 7.74 14.97 -23.15
C HIS A 527 6.31 14.63 -22.72
N GLY A 528 5.79 15.35 -21.72
CA GLY A 528 4.36 15.46 -21.39
C GLY A 528 3.51 14.19 -21.18
N GLY A 529 3.00 13.98 -19.96
CA GLY A 529 1.97 12.98 -19.68
C GLY A 529 1.66 12.84 -18.18
N TYR A 530 0.49 12.32 -17.83
CA TYR A 530 0.08 12.05 -16.45
C TYR A 530 0.76 10.78 -15.94
N PHE A 531 1.33 10.77 -14.74
CA PHE A 531 1.79 9.52 -14.11
C PHE A 531 0.67 8.92 -13.27
N ILE A 532 0.32 7.67 -13.56
CA ILE A 532 -0.58 6.86 -12.75
C ILE A 532 0.24 5.86 -11.93
N ARG A 533 -0.07 5.77 -10.63
CA ARG A 533 0.52 4.77 -9.74
C ARG A 533 -0.13 3.40 -10.02
N PRO A 534 0.61 2.33 -10.35
CA PRO A 534 0.08 0.99 -10.21
C PRO A 534 -0.17 0.72 -8.74
N PHE A 535 -1.43 0.81 -8.31
CA PHE A 535 -1.86 0.33 -7.02
C PHE A 535 -2.21 -1.13 -7.19
N ILE A 536 -1.32 -2.01 -6.76
CA ILE A 536 -1.69 -3.41 -6.63
C ILE A 536 -2.58 -3.47 -5.41
N HIS A 537 -3.89 -3.64 -5.62
CA HIS A 537 -4.78 -3.93 -4.51
C HIS A 537 -4.27 -5.23 -3.91
N ARG A 538 -3.68 -5.17 -2.72
CA ARG A 538 -3.25 -6.38 -2.01
C ARG A 538 -4.48 -7.26 -1.83
N ARG A 539 -4.58 -8.28 -2.68
CA ARG A 539 -5.47 -9.43 -2.61
C ARG A 539 -6.84 -9.03 -2.08
N TYR A 540 -7.68 -8.48 -2.96
CA TYR A 540 -8.92 -9.22 -3.05
C TYR A 540 -8.51 -10.61 -3.54
N VAL A 541 -8.54 -11.58 -2.64
CA VAL A 541 -8.64 -12.97 -3.02
C VAL A 541 -10.01 -13.06 -3.69
N TYR A 542 -10.11 -12.60 -4.93
CA TYR A 542 -11.30 -12.86 -5.72
C TYR A 542 -11.15 -14.30 -6.16
N CYS A 543 -11.77 -15.19 -5.40
CA CYS A 543 -11.96 -16.55 -5.86
C CYS A 543 -13.03 -16.53 -6.95
N SER A 544 -12.78 -17.28 -8.02
CA SER A 544 -13.81 -17.58 -9.00
C SER A 544 -14.76 -18.64 -8.45
N GLU A 545 -15.97 -18.75 -8.99
CA GLU A 545 -16.86 -19.88 -8.70
C GLU A 545 -16.25 -21.24 -9.06
N GLN A 546 -15.18 -21.25 -9.87
CA GLN A 546 -14.49 -22.44 -10.34
C GLN A 546 -13.41 -22.95 -9.36
N ASP A 547 -13.00 -22.13 -8.39
CA ASP A 547 -12.03 -22.54 -7.38
C ASP A 547 -12.65 -23.56 -6.41
N GLU A 548 -11.84 -24.50 -5.94
CA GLU A 548 -12.32 -25.58 -5.07
C GLU A 548 -12.78 -25.06 -3.71
N ILE A 549 -13.94 -25.55 -3.24
CA ILE A 549 -14.47 -25.20 -1.92
C ILE A 549 -13.60 -25.83 -0.83
N LEU A 550 -13.06 -24.98 0.04
CA LEU A 550 -12.26 -25.38 1.18
C LEU A 550 -13.16 -25.84 2.33
N THR A 551 -13.21 -27.15 2.57
CA THR A 551 -13.95 -27.73 3.70
C THR A 551 -13.13 -27.67 4.98
N LYS A 552 -13.81 -27.73 6.14
CA LYS A 552 -13.15 -27.77 7.44
C LYS A 552 -12.17 -28.95 7.57
N THR A 553 -12.52 -30.11 7.00
CA THR A 553 -11.64 -31.30 6.97
C THR A 553 -10.35 -31.04 6.17
N LYS A 554 -10.45 -30.47 4.97
CA LYS A 554 -9.27 -30.11 4.16
C LYS A 554 -8.41 -29.06 4.84
N LEU A 555 -9.03 -28.07 5.49
CA LEU A 555 -8.30 -27.09 6.28
C LEU A 555 -7.53 -27.74 7.44
N HIS A 556 -8.11 -28.74 8.11
CA HIS A 556 -7.42 -29.49 9.16
C HIS A 556 -6.18 -30.22 8.62
N GLU A 557 -6.29 -30.87 7.46
CA GLU A 557 -5.18 -31.58 6.80
C GLU A 557 -4.05 -30.60 6.43
N GLN A 558 -4.40 -29.46 5.82
CA GLN A 558 -3.44 -28.41 5.46
C GLN A 558 -2.69 -27.85 6.69
N LEU A 559 -3.43 -27.58 7.78
CA LEU A 559 -2.84 -27.05 9.01
C LEU A 559 -1.96 -28.09 9.72
N ALA A 560 -2.30 -29.38 9.65
CA ALA A 560 -1.47 -30.44 10.21
C ALA A 560 -0.13 -30.58 9.46
N LEU A 561 -0.14 -30.45 8.13
CA LEU A 561 1.07 -30.51 7.30
C LEU A 561 1.97 -29.28 7.48
N SER A 562 1.40 -28.07 7.55
CA SER A 562 2.16 -26.82 7.69
C SER A 562 2.91 -26.67 9.01
N ARG A 563 2.41 -27.27 10.11
CA ARG A 563 3.11 -27.29 11.40
C ARG A 563 4.43 -28.06 11.37
N LEU A 564 4.61 -28.96 10.41
CA LEU A 564 5.83 -29.77 10.27
C LEU A 564 6.93 -29.07 9.46
N THR A 565 6.63 -27.97 8.76
CA THR A 565 7.53 -27.38 7.74
C THR A 565 7.98 -25.93 8.02
N HIS A 566 7.37 -25.20 8.97
CA HIS A 566 7.70 -23.79 9.24
C HIS A 566 8.37 -23.55 10.61
N SER A 567 9.64 -23.13 10.58
CA SER A 567 10.48 -22.85 11.76
C SER A 567 10.05 -21.62 12.59
N HIS A 568 9.01 -20.89 12.19
CA HIS A 568 8.58 -19.62 12.80
C HIS A 568 7.07 -19.52 13.08
N TRP A 569 6.38 -20.66 13.21
CA TRP A 569 4.92 -20.71 13.43
C TRP A 569 4.43 -19.97 14.69
N ASN A 570 5.33 -19.72 15.66
CA ASN A 570 5.02 -19.10 16.96
C ASN A 570 5.23 -17.57 17.01
N ARG A 571 5.61 -16.92 15.90
CA ARG A 571 5.85 -15.46 15.85
C ARG A 571 4.60 -14.69 15.41
N ASN A 572 4.23 -13.66 16.17
CA ASN A 572 3.10 -12.74 15.89
C ASN A 572 1.76 -13.43 15.65
N VAL A 573 1.46 -14.49 16.40
CA VAL A 573 0.25 -15.29 16.18
C VAL A 573 -0.84 -15.01 17.20
N TYR A 574 -2.03 -14.70 16.68
CA TYR A 574 -3.29 -14.75 17.39
C TYR A 574 -3.93 -16.14 17.20
N LEU A 575 -3.98 -16.92 18.29
CA LEU A 575 -4.51 -18.28 18.31
C LEU A 575 -5.96 -18.32 18.79
N SER A 576 -6.83 -19.00 18.05
CA SER A 576 -8.22 -19.24 18.43
C SER A 576 -8.57 -20.72 18.33
N SER A 577 -9.35 -21.23 19.28
CA SER A 577 -9.87 -22.60 19.22
C SER A 577 -11.18 -22.65 18.41
N SER A 578 -11.30 -23.62 17.50
CA SER A 578 -12.56 -23.86 16.79
C SER A 578 -13.58 -24.52 17.74
N GLY A 579 -14.83 -24.08 17.71
CA GLY A 579 -15.93 -24.78 18.38
C GLY A 579 -16.26 -26.12 17.70
N GLY A 580 -16.51 -27.17 18.50
CA GLY A 580 -16.92 -28.49 18.02
C GLY A 580 -16.93 -29.57 19.11
N SER A 581 -17.93 -30.45 19.08
CA SER A 581 -18.19 -31.53 20.05
C SER A 581 -17.47 -32.86 19.73
N GLY A 582 -16.60 -32.89 18.71
CA GLY A 582 -16.00 -34.10 18.14
C GLY A 582 -14.56 -34.41 18.58
N GLY A 583 -14.15 -34.05 19.80
CA GLY A 583 -12.90 -34.53 20.43
C GLY A 583 -11.56 -33.98 19.93
N LYS A 584 -11.42 -33.50 18.68
CA LYS A 584 -10.19 -32.83 18.21
C LYS A 584 -10.40 -31.33 18.03
N ARG A 585 -9.93 -30.53 18.99
CA ARG A 585 -9.94 -29.05 18.92
C ARG A 585 -8.91 -28.56 17.90
N LEU A 586 -9.36 -27.80 16.90
CA LEU A 586 -8.45 -27.07 16.00
C LEU A 586 -8.00 -25.78 16.68
N PHE A 587 -6.70 -25.48 16.59
CA PHE A 587 -6.18 -24.15 16.90
C PHE A 587 -5.83 -23.46 15.61
N PHE A 588 -6.64 -22.47 15.25
CA PHE A 588 -6.44 -21.65 14.08
C PHE A 588 -5.51 -20.49 14.43
N ALA A 589 -4.43 -20.35 13.68
CA ALA A 589 -3.38 -19.35 13.87
C ALA A 589 -3.55 -18.23 12.85
N THR A 590 -3.77 -17.01 13.32
CA THR A 590 -3.83 -15.80 12.50
C THR A 590 -2.68 -14.87 12.87
N ASP A 591 -2.28 -13.96 11.99
CA ASP A 591 -1.33 -12.93 12.39
C ASP A 591 -2.04 -11.87 13.27
N ILE A 592 -1.35 -11.36 14.29
CA ILE A 592 -1.90 -10.36 15.22
C ILE A 592 -2.32 -9.08 14.47
N GLN A 593 -1.48 -8.59 13.54
CA GLN A 593 -1.76 -7.35 12.81
C GLN A 593 -2.92 -7.54 11.82
N GLU A 594 -2.97 -8.69 11.15
CA GLU A 594 -4.10 -9.05 10.27
C GLU A 594 -5.41 -9.13 11.05
N ASN A 595 -5.37 -9.66 12.27
CA ASN A 595 -6.55 -9.77 13.13
C ASN A 595 -7.04 -8.38 13.59
N GLN A 596 -6.12 -7.50 14.00
CA GLN A 596 -6.43 -6.11 14.35
C GLN A 596 -7.05 -5.36 13.17
N ARG A 597 -6.44 -5.46 11.98
CA ARG A 597 -6.93 -4.80 10.77
C ARG A 597 -8.35 -5.26 10.39
N GLN A 598 -8.65 -6.55 10.52
CA GLN A 598 -10.00 -7.07 10.30
C GLN A 598 -11.02 -6.45 11.27
N ARG A 599 -10.65 -6.28 12.54
CA ARG A 599 -11.54 -5.67 13.54
C ARG A 599 -11.78 -4.21 13.26
N GLU A 600 -10.74 -3.44 12.92
CA GLU A 600 -10.85 -2.02 12.55
C GLU A 600 -11.86 -1.80 11.41
N ILE A 601 -11.75 -2.58 10.33
CA ILE A 601 -12.65 -2.47 9.17
C ILE A 601 -14.11 -2.73 9.59
N LEU A 602 -14.35 -3.70 10.45
CA LEU A 602 -15.69 -3.99 10.94
C LEU A 602 -16.19 -2.91 11.90
N VAL A 603 -15.32 -2.36 12.76
CA VAL A 603 -15.66 -1.25 13.68
C VAL A 603 -16.01 0.03 12.92
N ASP A 604 -15.29 0.35 11.84
CA ASP A 604 -15.64 1.48 10.96
C ASP A 604 -17.08 1.35 10.43
N MET A 605 -17.48 0.14 10.06
CA MET A 605 -18.87 -0.14 9.69
C MET A 605 -19.81 0.04 10.89
N MET A 606 -19.47 -0.51 12.06
CA MET A 606 -20.28 -0.40 13.27
C MET A 606 -20.55 1.05 13.66
N LEU A 607 -19.54 1.93 13.63
CA LEU A 607 -19.66 3.36 13.89
C LEU A 607 -20.56 4.04 12.85
N SER A 608 -20.31 3.78 11.55
CA SER A 608 -21.11 4.37 10.46
C SER A 608 -22.58 3.96 10.44
N LYS A 609 -22.90 2.81 11.06
CA LYS A 609 -24.25 2.23 11.12
C LYS A 609 -24.90 2.32 12.50
N ASN A 610 -24.29 3.08 13.42
CA ASN A 610 -24.80 3.29 14.78
C ASN A 610 -25.02 1.97 15.55
N VAL A 611 -24.15 0.98 15.31
CA VAL A 611 -24.09 -0.25 16.11
C VAL A 611 -23.38 0.06 17.43
N LEU A 612 -22.22 0.73 17.35
CA LEU A 612 -21.45 1.24 18.49
C LEU A 612 -21.24 2.75 18.36
N SER A 613 -21.02 3.41 19.50
CA SER A 613 -20.74 4.84 19.63
C SER A 613 -19.83 5.11 20.84
N GLU A 614 -19.09 6.21 20.83
CA GLU A 614 -18.20 6.61 21.94
C GLU A 614 -18.93 6.81 23.28
N THR A 615 -20.25 7.04 23.25
CA THR A 615 -21.08 7.20 24.45
C THR A 615 -21.52 5.87 25.08
N ASP A 616 -21.26 4.73 24.41
CA ASP A 616 -21.68 3.43 24.92
C ASP A 616 -20.86 2.98 26.13
N VAL A 617 -21.56 2.45 27.13
CA VAL A 617 -21.03 1.75 28.28
C VAL A 617 -21.44 0.28 28.18
N CYS A 618 -20.48 -0.55 27.83
CA CYS A 618 -20.65 -1.92 27.37
C CYS A 618 -20.36 -2.94 28.47
N LEU A 619 -21.40 -3.60 29.00
CA LEU A 619 -21.25 -4.74 29.91
C LEU A 619 -21.05 -6.04 29.14
N ASN A 620 -19.84 -6.60 29.23
CA ASN A 620 -19.45 -7.76 28.43
C ASN A 620 -19.39 -9.06 29.26
N LEU A 621 -20.31 -9.98 28.98
CA LEU A 621 -20.49 -11.30 29.61
C LEU A 621 -20.10 -12.46 28.68
N PHE A 622 -19.41 -12.20 27.57
CA PHE A 622 -18.91 -13.28 26.71
C PHE A 622 -17.86 -14.16 27.43
N HIS A 623 -17.71 -15.39 26.95
CA HIS A 623 -16.79 -16.37 27.54
C HIS A 623 -15.31 -16.10 27.19
N CYS A 624 -14.40 -16.36 28.15
CA CYS A 624 -12.95 -16.19 28.01
C CYS A 624 -12.15 -17.30 28.73
N LYS A 625 -12.27 -18.55 28.27
CA LYS A 625 -11.44 -19.67 28.73
C LYS A 625 -11.10 -20.60 27.57
N ASN A 626 -10.10 -21.46 27.76
CA ASN A 626 -9.73 -22.52 26.82
C ASN A 626 -9.42 -22.02 25.40
N MET A 627 -8.74 -20.86 25.30
CA MET A 627 -8.41 -20.20 24.03
C MET A 627 -9.63 -19.77 23.20
N TYR A 628 -10.83 -19.78 23.79
CA TYR A 628 -12.01 -19.16 23.23
C TYR A 628 -12.01 -17.67 23.61
N ARG A 629 -12.23 -16.79 22.63
CA ARG A 629 -11.81 -15.37 22.73
C ARG A 629 -12.95 -14.37 22.57
N SER A 630 -14.22 -14.79 22.64
CA SER A 630 -15.36 -13.89 22.42
C SER A 630 -15.33 -12.67 23.34
N LEU A 631 -14.97 -12.82 24.63
CA LEU A 631 -14.83 -11.67 25.53
C LEU A 631 -13.83 -10.63 25.01
N GLU A 632 -12.64 -11.09 24.60
CA GLU A 632 -11.56 -10.21 24.15
C GLU A 632 -11.89 -9.55 22.81
N ILE A 633 -12.48 -10.28 21.86
CA ILE A 633 -12.90 -9.72 20.56
C ILE A 633 -13.86 -8.54 20.77
N PHE A 634 -14.84 -8.68 21.66
CA PHE A 634 -15.81 -7.62 21.92
C PHE A 634 -15.22 -6.47 22.75
N ASN A 635 -14.24 -6.74 23.62
CA ASN A 635 -13.50 -5.67 24.30
C ASN A 635 -12.68 -4.83 23.31
N ASP A 636 -12.07 -5.48 22.32
CA ASP A 636 -11.33 -4.79 21.27
C ASP A 636 -12.25 -3.95 20.40
N PHE A 637 -13.43 -4.47 20.01
CA PHE A 637 -14.43 -3.66 19.30
C PHE A 637 -14.82 -2.41 20.08
N CYS A 638 -15.08 -2.54 21.39
CA CYS A 638 -15.37 -1.39 22.24
C CYS A 638 -14.21 -0.39 22.28
N SER A 639 -12.98 -0.90 22.44
CA SER A 639 -11.78 -0.07 22.55
C SER A 639 -11.49 0.70 21.26
N MET A 640 -11.65 0.05 20.10
CA MET A 640 -11.48 0.66 18.78
C MET A 640 -12.60 1.66 18.46
N ALA A 641 -13.81 1.45 19.01
CA ALA A 641 -14.95 2.36 18.88
C ALA A 641 -14.98 3.48 19.94
N TYR A 642 -13.96 3.58 20.79
CA TYR A 642 -13.86 4.54 21.90
C TYR A 642 -14.99 4.42 22.95
N CYS A 643 -15.63 3.25 23.06
CA CYS A 643 -16.64 2.97 24.08
C CYS A 643 -15.98 2.70 25.45
N THR A 644 -16.76 2.85 26.53
CA THR A 644 -16.39 2.30 27.85
C THR A 644 -16.76 0.82 27.90
N VAL A 645 -15.85 -0.06 28.31
CA VAL A 645 -16.11 -1.50 28.43
C VAL A 645 -15.95 -2.02 29.85
N LEU A 646 -16.90 -2.84 30.31
CA LEU A 646 -16.94 -3.52 31.60
C LEU A 646 -16.78 -5.03 31.37
N PRO A 647 -15.54 -5.55 31.32
CA PRO A 647 -15.26 -6.94 30.94
C PRO A 647 -15.44 -7.90 32.12
N MET A 648 -16.68 -8.34 32.36
CA MET A 648 -16.98 -9.26 33.48
C MET A 648 -16.77 -10.73 33.10
N GLY A 649 -17.15 -11.12 31.88
CA GLY A 649 -17.06 -12.51 31.43
C GLY A 649 -18.20 -13.41 31.92
N SER A 650 -18.36 -14.56 31.27
CA SER A 650 -19.52 -15.45 31.46
C SER A 650 -19.62 -16.10 32.84
N ASP A 651 -18.49 -16.31 33.52
CA ASP A 651 -18.43 -17.16 34.72
C ASP A 651 -18.66 -16.39 36.02
N VAL A 652 -18.89 -15.08 35.93
CA VAL A 652 -19.18 -14.25 37.10
C VAL A 652 -20.59 -14.53 37.60
N GLU A 653 -20.69 -14.62 38.93
CA GLU A 653 -21.96 -14.76 39.67
C GLU A 653 -22.91 -13.60 39.36
N ASP A 654 -24.18 -13.91 39.12
CA ASP A 654 -25.18 -12.92 38.67
C ASP A 654 -25.41 -11.78 39.68
N ASP A 655 -25.29 -12.03 40.99
CA ASP A 655 -25.35 -10.98 42.02
C ASP A 655 -24.28 -9.89 41.81
N LYS A 656 -23.07 -10.29 41.41
CA LYS A 656 -21.98 -9.35 41.12
C LYS A 656 -22.23 -8.60 39.83
N VAL A 657 -22.81 -9.26 38.83
CA VAL A 657 -23.23 -8.62 37.57
C VAL A 657 -24.27 -7.54 37.86
N LEU A 658 -25.26 -7.82 38.72
CA LEU A 658 -26.26 -6.83 39.12
C LEU A 658 -25.66 -5.63 39.85
N ASN A 659 -24.71 -5.85 40.76
CA ASN A 659 -24.03 -4.74 41.43
C ASN A 659 -23.33 -3.81 40.44
N ILE A 660 -22.73 -4.37 39.38
CA ILE A 660 -22.10 -3.59 38.30
C ILE A 660 -23.16 -2.84 37.48
N ILE A 661 -24.27 -3.48 37.15
CA ILE A 661 -25.40 -2.83 36.44
C ILE A 661 -25.92 -1.63 37.27
N GLU A 662 -26.15 -1.83 38.56
CA GLU A 662 -26.68 -0.78 39.45
C GLU A 662 -25.71 0.39 39.63
N HIS A 663 -24.40 0.12 39.66
CA HIS A 663 -23.37 1.13 39.89
C HIS A 663 -23.01 1.91 38.61
N PHE A 664 -22.72 1.21 37.52
CA PHE A 664 -22.17 1.82 36.30
C PHE A 664 -23.23 2.13 35.24
N ARG A 665 -24.46 1.60 35.38
CA ARG A 665 -25.59 1.80 34.45
C ARG A 665 -25.20 1.62 32.97
N PRO A 666 -24.65 0.44 32.60
CA PRO A 666 -24.33 0.14 31.21
C PRO A 666 -25.58 0.22 30.33
N ASN A 667 -25.48 0.86 29.16
CA ASN A 667 -26.56 0.92 28.18
C ASN A 667 -26.47 -0.21 27.13
N VAL A 668 -25.33 -0.91 27.04
CA VAL A 668 -25.15 -2.06 26.14
C VAL A 668 -24.81 -3.32 26.94
N LEU A 669 -25.55 -4.41 26.68
CA LEU A 669 -25.30 -5.74 27.28
C LEU A 669 -24.80 -6.71 26.21
N MET A 670 -23.71 -7.43 26.46
CA MET A 670 -23.10 -8.33 25.48
C MET A 670 -22.94 -9.75 26.05
N GLY A 671 -23.31 -10.78 25.31
CA GLY A 671 -23.12 -12.17 25.73
C GLY A 671 -23.72 -13.19 24.77
N SER A 672 -23.48 -14.48 25.01
CA SER A 672 -24.23 -15.51 24.26
C SER A 672 -25.70 -15.51 24.70
N PRO A 673 -26.65 -15.80 23.80
CA PRO A 673 -28.08 -15.93 24.13
C PRO A 673 -28.33 -16.74 25.41
N TYR A 674 -27.64 -17.87 25.57
CA TYR A 674 -27.69 -18.67 26.80
C TYR A 674 -27.27 -17.90 28.06
N ARG A 675 -26.10 -17.23 28.06
CA ARG A 675 -25.61 -16.51 29.24
C ARG A 675 -26.51 -15.32 29.61
N LEU A 676 -27.05 -14.65 28.60
CA LEU A 676 -28.00 -13.56 28.77
C LEU A 676 -29.33 -14.05 29.37
N MET A 677 -29.81 -15.22 28.93
CA MET A 677 -31.01 -15.85 29.50
C MET A 677 -30.82 -16.23 30.98
N GLN A 678 -29.65 -16.75 31.36
CA GLN A 678 -29.35 -17.04 32.76
C GLN A 678 -29.46 -15.79 33.65
N LEU A 679 -28.90 -14.67 33.19
CA LEU A 679 -29.00 -13.40 33.92
C LEU A 679 -30.46 -12.92 33.99
N ALA A 680 -31.21 -13.04 32.90
CA ALA A 680 -32.60 -12.62 32.86
C ALA A 680 -33.48 -13.41 33.84
N LEU A 681 -33.34 -14.73 33.87
CA LEU A 681 -34.03 -15.61 34.81
C LEU A 681 -33.61 -15.34 36.27
N PHE A 682 -32.33 -15.03 36.50
CA PHE A 682 -31.86 -14.63 37.81
C PHE A 682 -32.54 -13.34 38.28
N ILE A 683 -32.61 -12.31 37.43
CA ILE A 683 -33.29 -11.04 37.74
C ILE A 683 -34.77 -11.25 38.05
N GLU A 684 -35.47 -12.05 37.22
CA GLU A 684 -36.89 -12.36 37.39
C GLU A 684 -37.13 -13.08 38.73
N LYS A 685 -36.34 -14.13 39.03
CA LYS A 685 -36.46 -14.91 40.27
C LYS A 685 -36.18 -14.11 41.54
N HIS A 686 -35.23 -13.18 41.48
CA HIS A 686 -34.92 -12.33 42.62
C HIS A 686 -35.86 -11.12 42.75
N HIS A 687 -36.94 -11.07 41.94
CA HIS A 687 -37.94 -10.00 41.89
C HIS A 687 -37.32 -8.59 41.83
N ARG A 688 -36.16 -8.47 41.18
CA ARG A 688 -35.46 -7.19 40.99
C ARG A 688 -35.81 -6.59 39.64
N THR A 689 -37.09 -6.54 39.28
CA THR A 689 -37.55 -5.70 38.16
C THR A 689 -37.51 -4.23 38.60
N ASN A 690 -36.30 -3.70 38.70
CA ASN A 690 -35.98 -2.36 39.17
C ASN A 690 -35.90 -1.43 37.95
N GLU A 691 -36.36 -0.18 38.06
CA GLU A 691 -36.23 0.86 37.00
C GLU A 691 -34.78 1.09 36.55
N LYS A 692 -33.81 0.63 37.34
CA LYS A 692 -32.37 0.74 37.06
C LYS A 692 -31.85 -0.26 36.02
N ILE A 693 -32.58 -1.32 35.71
CA ILE A 693 -32.15 -2.32 34.72
C ILE A 693 -32.76 -1.93 33.37
N HIS A 694 -31.98 -1.22 32.57
CA HIS A 694 -32.40 -0.81 31.25
C HIS A 694 -31.21 -0.85 30.30
N PHE A 695 -31.39 -1.47 29.14
CA PHE A 695 -30.39 -1.50 28.09
C PHE A 695 -31.00 -0.98 26.79
N GLU A 696 -30.22 -0.17 26.07
CA GLU A 696 -30.59 0.33 24.75
C GLU A 696 -30.30 -0.72 23.68
N LYS A 697 -29.22 -1.49 23.85
CA LYS A 697 -28.72 -2.48 22.90
C LYS A 697 -28.29 -3.77 23.60
N ILE A 698 -28.60 -4.91 22.98
CA ILE A 698 -28.07 -6.22 23.37
C ILE A 698 -27.26 -6.80 22.22
N PHE A 699 -26.00 -7.14 22.45
CA PHE A 699 -25.16 -7.82 21.46
C PHE A 699 -25.09 -9.31 21.76
N PHE A 700 -25.35 -10.12 20.74
CA PHE A 700 -25.28 -11.58 20.87
C PHE A 700 -24.44 -12.22 19.74
N ALA A 701 -23.82 -13.34 20.07
CA ALA A 701 -23.02 -14.14 19.15
C ALA A 701 -22.99 -15.60 19.63
N CYS A 702 -22.28 -16.46 18.89
CA CYS A 702 -22.07 -17.90 19.17
C CYS A 702 -23.31 -18.78 19.00
N GLU A 703 -24.52 -18.28 19.27
CA GLU A 703 -25.79 -18.99 19.12
C GLU A 703 -26.82 -18.08 18.43
N PRO A 704 -27.80 -18.67 17.73
CA PRO A 704 -28.95 -17.91 17.22
C PRO A 704 -29.84 -17.42 18.38
N LEU A 705 -30.49 -16.28 18.16
CA LEU A 705 -31.45 -15.71 19.10
C LEU A 705 -32.87 -15.78 18.52
N ASP A 706 -33.69 -16.68 19.07
CA ASP A 706 -35.09 -16.87 18.69
C ASP A 706 -36.02 -15.77 19.25
N ASN A 707 -37.28 -15.77 18.80
CA ASN A 707 -38.26 -14.76 19.17
C ASN A 707 -38.70 -14.85 20.64
N LEU A 708 -38.78 -16.05 21.22
CA LEU A 708 -39.15 -16.22 22.62
C LEU A 708 -38.12 -15.58 23.55
N LYS A 709 -36.82 -15.79 23.26
CA LYS A 709 -35.72 -15.16 24.00
C LYS A 709 -35.73 -13.64 23.83
N ARG A 710 -36.03 -13.13 22.62
CA ARG A 710 -36.18 -11.68 22.36
C ARG A 710 -37.30 -11.06 23.16
N ASP A 711 -38.47 -11.70 23.20
CA ASP A 711 -39.63 -11.23 23.98
C ASP A 711 -39.32 -11.24 25.48
N TYR A 712 -38.59 -12.25 25.94
CA TYR A 712 -38.14 -12.34 27.32
C TYR A 712 -37.13 -11.24 27.67
N PHE A 713 -36.15 -10.96 26.81
CA PHE A 713 -35.21 -9.84 26.99
C PHE A 713 -35.90 -8.48 26.95
N LYS A 714 -36.89 -8.30 26.07
CA LYS A 714 -37.71 -7.08 26.04
C LYS A 714 -38.45 -6.86 27.36
N ARG A 715 -38.91 -7.94 28.01
CA ARG A 715 -39.60 -7.86 29.31
C ARG A 715 -38.65 -7.59 30.47
N ILE A 716 -37.52 -8.31 30.55
CA ILE A 716 -36.62 -8.28 31.72
C ILE A 716 -35.54 -7.19 31.61
N PHE A 717 -34.97 -7.01 30.43
CA PHE A 717 -33.91 -6.03 30.18
C PHE A 717 -34.43 -4.70 29.61
N HIS A 718 -35.74 -4.61 29.35
CA HIS A 718 -36.38 -3.45 28.72
C HIS A 718 -35.74 -3.04 27.38
N CYS A 719 -35.18 -4.03 26.65
CA CYS A 719 -34.44 -3.80 25.41
C CYS A 719 -35.09 -4.55 24.25
N SER A 720 -35.46 -3.83 23.19
CA SER A 720 -35.97 -4.42 21.94
C SER A 720 -34.90 -4.54 20.84
N MET A 721 -33.73 -3.90 21.00
CA MET A 721 -32.68 -3.90 19.99
C MET A 721 -31.62 -4.96 20.30
N CYS A 722 -31.79 -6.15 19.74
CA CYS A 722 -30.80 -7.22 19.82
C CYS A 722 -30.04 -7.35 18.49
N LEU A 723 -28.73 -7.13 18.50
CA LEU A 723 -27.85 -7.14 17.33
C LEU A 723 -26.92 -8.37 17.37
N GLY A 724 -27.05 -9.24 16.37
CA GLY A 724 -26.23 -10.43 16.22
C GLY A 724 -24.87 -10.14 15.56
N PHE A 725 -23.86 -10.94 15.92
CA PHE A 725 -22.54 -10.94 15.28
C PHE A 725 -22.24 -12.32 14.71
N TYR A 726 -21.72 -12.35 13.48
CA TYR A 726 -21.50 -13.58 12.72
C TYR A 726 -20.02 -13.76 12.34
N GLY A 727 -19.54 -14.99 12.52
CA GLY A 727 -18.17 -15.39 12.26
C GLY A 727 -17.80 -16.71 12.96
N SER A 728 -16.57 -17.15 12.73
CA SER A 728 -16.00 -18.35 13.35
C SER A 728 -14.56 -18.11 13.82
N ALA A 729 -13.92 -19.11 14.43
CA ALA A 729 -12.50 -19.02 14.77
C ALA A 729 -11.63 -18.87 13.51
N GLU A 730 -12.02 -19.57 12.44
CA GLU A 730 -11.37 -19.60 11.15
C GLU A 730 -11.58 -18.27 10.40
N THR A 731 -12.81 -17.76 10.29
CA THR A 731 -13.10 -16.53 9.53
C THR A 731 -12.86 -15.24 10.34
N GLY A 732 -12.86 -15.35 11.68
CA GLY A 732 -13.07 -14.22 12.57
C GLY A 732 -14.50 -13.67 12.47
N VAL A 733 -14.84 -12.72 13.33
CA VAL A 733 -16.11 -11.98 13.18
C VAL A 733 -15.97 -11.07 11.97
N PHE A 734 -16.88 -11.18 11.02
CA PHE A 734 -16.81 -10.44 9.76
C PHE A 734 -18.13 -9.76 9.37
N ALA A 735 -19.23 -10.08 10.06
CA ALA A 735 -20.54 -9.48 9.81
C ALA A 735 -21.28 -9.22 11.12
N CYS A 736 -22.14 -8.21 11.15
CA CYS A 736 -23.04 -7.93 12.26
C CYS A 736 -24.38 -7.37 11.79
N GLN A 737 -25.39 -7.46 12.64
CA GLN A 737 -26.68 -6.82 12.41
C GLN A 737 -26.58 -5.33 12.72
N THR A 738 -27.23 -4.51 11.90
CA THR A 738 -27.41 -3.08 12.16
C THR A 738 -28.79 -2.83 12.78
N PRO A 739 -29.04 -1.64 13.37
CA PRO A 739 -30.36 -1.31 13.92
C PRO A 739 -31.53 -1.51 12.95
N GLU A 740 -31.31 -1.29 11.65
CA GLU A 740 -32.28 -1.54 10.57
C GLU A 740 -32.70 -3.01 10.47
N TYR A 741 -31.80 -3.93 10.81
CA TYR A 741 -31.98 -5.38 10.62
C TYR A 741 -32.11 -6.16 11.92
N ALA A 742 -32.26 -5.48 13.06
CA ALA A 742 -32.21 -6.06 14.40
C ALA A 742 -33.24 -7.20 14.65
N THR A 743 -34.37 -7.19 13.94
CA THR A 743 -35.45 -8.19 14.05
C THR A 743 -35.40 -9.25 12.95
N THR A 744 -34.39 -9.20 12.07
CA THR A 744 -34.28 -10.08 10.90
C THR A 744 -33.14 -11.09 11.09
N ARG A 745 -32.88 -11.92 10.06
CA ARG A 745 -31.71 -12.79 9.98
C ARG A 745 -30.60 -12.21 9.08
N LEU A 746 -30.69 -10.92 8.78
CA LEU A 746 -29.76 -10.22 7.90
C LEU A 746 -28.56 -9.69 8.67
N TYR A 747 -27.38 -9.94 8.13
CA TYR A 747 -26.09 -9.45 8.62
C TYR A 747 -25.42 -8.63 7.53
N MET A 748 -24.92 -7.47 7.91
CA MET A 748 -24.14 -6.59 7.05
C MET A 748 -22.65 -6.91 7.21
N TYR A 749 -21.91 -6.91 6.11
CA TYR A 749 -20.46 -7.12 6.12
C TYR A 749 -19.73 -6.13 5.19
N PRO A 750 -18.51 -5.70 5.53
CA PRO A 750 -17.68 -4.89 4.64
C PRO A 750 -17.17 -5.72 3.45
N LYS A 751 -17.42 -5.26 2.22
CA LYS A 751 -16.92 -5.94 1.01
C LYS A 751 -15.39 -5.91 0.92
N GLU A 752 -14.74 -4.96 1.59
CA GLU A 752 -13.27 -4.89 1.72
C GLU A 752 -12.69 -5.90 2.71
N LEU A 753 -13.52 -6.53 3.55
CA LEU A 753 -13.11 -7.50 4.56
C LEU A 753 -13.23 -8.95 4.06
N VAL A 754 -14.39 -9.30 3.50
CA VAL A 754 -14.69 -10.64 2.98
C VAL A 754 -15.42 -10.57 1.64
N GLN A 755 -15.16 -11.58 0.79
CA GLN A 755 -16.09 -11.99 -0.26
C GLN A 755 -16.96 -13.12 0.29
N VAL A 756 -18.26 -13.04 0.04
CA VAL A 756 -19.22 -14.06 0.43
C VAL A 756 -19.93 -14.56 -0.83
N ASP A 757 -19.93 -15.88 -1.03
CA ASP A 757 -20.62 -16.58 -2.10
C ASP A 757 -21.60 -17.60 -1.48
N ILE A 758 -22.55 -18.11 -2.28
CA ILE A 758 -23.43 -19.21 -1.89
C ILE A 758 -23.19 -20.40 -2.80
N ALA A 759 -22.83 -21.55 -2.24
CA ALA A 759 -22.69 -22.80 -2.98
C ALA A 759 -23.60 -23.86 -2.36
N ASN A 760 -24.55 -24.39 -3.14
CA ASN A 760 -25.54 -25.36 -2.66
C ASN A 760 -26.27 -24.92 -1.38
N GLY A 761 -26.60 -23.63 -1.27
CA GLY A 761 -27.24 -23.03 -0.10
C GLY A 761 -26.31 -22.76 1.09
N GLN A 762 -25.05 -23.18 1.04
CA GLN A 762 -24.06 -22.96 2.09
C GLN A 762 -23.31 -21.64 1.90
N ILE A 763 -23.00 -20.97 3.01
CA ILE A 763 -22.24 -19.72 3.01
C ILE A 763 -20.76 -20.05 2.83
N ILE A 764 -20.21 -19.56 1.73
CA ILE A 764 -18.80 -19.67 1.36
C ILE A 764 -18.13 -18.33 1.57
N VAL A 765 -17.04 -18.31 2.32
CA VAL A 765 -16.35 -17.07 2.69
C VAL A 765 -14.90 -17.11 2.23
N THR A 766 -14.48 -16.02 1.61
CA THR A 766 -13.08 -15.74 1.32
C THR A 766 -12.66 -14.51 2.11
N ASN A 767 -11.67 -14.68 3.00
CA ASN A 767 -11.15 -13.58 3.82
C ASN A 767 -10.08 -12.81 3.03
N LEU A 768 -10.27 -11.50 2.89
CA LEU A 768 -9.45 -10.65 2.02
C LEU A 768 -8.31 -9.97 2.77
N VAL A 769 -8.34 -9.99 4.11
CA VAL A 769 -7.33 -9.33 4.97
C VAL A 769 -6.27 -10.32 5.43
N ARG A 770 -6.63 -11.60 5.65
CA ARG A 770 -5.72 -12.62 6.20
C ARG A 770 -4.74 -13.16 5.15
N GLN A 771 -3.47 -13.19 5.50
CA GLN A 771 -2.40 -13.77 4.67
C GLN A 771 -1.85 -15.06 5.31
N ARG A 772 -1.79 -15.10 6.65
CA ARG A 772 -1.46 -16.34 7.37
C ARG A 772 -2.66 -17.29 7.38
N ASN A 773 -2.44 -18.54 6.98
CA ASN A 773 -3.48 -19.57 6.88
C ASN A 773 -4.70 -19.06 6.09
N GLN A 774 -4.42 -18.59 4.87
CA GLN A 774 -5.39 -17.93 4.01
C GLN A 774 -6.65 -18.79 3.80
N LEU A 775 -7.82 -18.16 3.96
CA LEU A 775 -9.11 -18.81 3.74
C LEU A 775 -9.70 -18.35 2.42
N ILE A 776 -9.65 -19.25 1.44
CA ILE A 776 -10.20 -19.07 0.09
C ILE A 776 -11.35 -20.05 -0.06
N ARG A 777 -12.53 -19.55 -0.45
CA ARG A 777 -13.78 -20.32 -0.56
C ARG A 777 -14.03 -21.27 0.61
N PHE A 778 -13.82 -20.77 1.82
CA PHE A 778 -14.03 -21.55 3.03
C PHE A 778 -15.51 -21.77 3.28
N ASN A 779 -15.92 -23.03 3.34
CA ASN A 779 -17.27 -23.41 3.70
C ASN A 779 -17.48 -23.26 5.21
N THR A 780 -18.33 -22.31 5.60
CA THR A 780 -18.65 -22.05 7.02
C THR A 780 -19.43 -23.19 7.67
N GLY A 781 -20.13 -24.00 6.87
CA GLY A 781 -21.07 -25.03 7.33
C GLY A 781 -22.48 -24.49 7.63
N ASP A 782 -22.68 -23.17 7.58
CA ASP A 782 -23.98 -22.54 7.76
C ASP A 782 -24.69 -22.37 6.42
N LEU A 783 -26.02 -22.35 6.46
CA LEU A 783 -26.84 -22.03 5.30
C LEU A 783 -27.09 -20.53 5.22
N GLY A 784 -27.26 -20.03 4.00
CA GLY A 784 -27.60 -18.64 3.81
C GLY A 784 -28.01 -18.29 2.38
N ARG A 785 -28.40 -17.04 2.20
CA ARG A 785 -28.52 -16.44 0.87
C ARG A 785 -27.94 -15.04 0.87
N LEU A 786 -27.36 -14.67 -0.26
CA LEU A 786 -26.94 -13.29 -0.51
C LEU A 786 -28.16 -12.44 -0.82
N ILE A 787 -28.23 -11.25 -0.22
CA ILE A 787 -29.22 -10.25 -0.58
C ILE A 787 -28.58 -9.30 -1.60
N PRO A 788 -29.19 -9.12 -2.79
CA PRO A 788 -28.70 -8.18 -3.76
C PRO A 788 -28.55 -6.78 -3.17
N THR A 789 -27.37 -6.20 -3.33
CA THR A 789 -27.06 -4.82 -2.97
C THR A 789 -26.41 -4.16 -4.18
N ASP A 790 -26.58 -2.85 -4.37
CA ASP A 790 -25.92 -2.17 -5.48
C ASP A 790 -24.40 -2.40 -5.44
N ASP A 791 -23.78 -2.73 -6.57
CA ASP A 791 -22.36 -3.05 -6.63
C ASP A 791 -21.46 -1.90 -6.14
N ASN A 792 -21.95 -0.66 -6.26
CA ASN A 792 -21.28 0.55 -5.77
C ASN A 792 -21.34 0.76 -4.25
N LYS A 793 -22.02 -0.11 -3.48
CA LYS A 793 -22.10 0.00 -2.02
C LYS A 793 -20.92 -0.69 -1.33
N LYS A 794 -20.36 0.00 -0.34
CA LYS A 794 -19.25 -0.44 0.53
C LYS A 794 -19.55 -1.74 1.30
N TYR A 795 -20.83 -2.04 1.53
CA TYR A 795 -21.27 -3.15 2.37
C TYR A 795 -22.13 -4.14 1.59
N GLY A 796 -21.97 -5.43 1.88
CA GLY A 796 -22.86 -6.50 1.43
C GLY A 796 -23.83 -6.93 2.52
N LEU A 797 -24.82 -7.72 2.14
CA LEU A 797 -25.85 -8.26 3.03
C LEU A 797 -26.00 -9.77 2.80
N ILE A 798 -25.97 -10.53 3.90
CA ILE A 798 -26.21 -11.97 3.91
C ILE A 798 -27.35 -12.28 4.86
N GLU A 799 -28.25 -13.15 4.44
CA GLU A 799 -29.18 -13.80 5.34
C GLU A 799 -28.61 -15.14 5.79
N VAL A 800 -28.54 -15.35 7.10
CA VAL A 800 -28.02 -16.58 7.69
C VAL A 800 -29.18 -17.43 8.19
N PHE A 801 -29.25 -18.67 7.71
CA PHE A 801 -30.17 -19.71 8.17
C PHE A 801 -29.43 -20.65 9.12
N GLN A 802 -30.14 -21.17 10.14
CA GLN A 802 -29.53 -22.10 11.10
C GLN A 802 -28.98 -23.34 10.37
N SER A 803 -27.78 -23.78 10.80
CA SER A 803 -27.05 -24.89 10.19
C SER A 803 -27.93 -26.14 10.04
N GLN A 804 -27.93 -26.72 8.84
CA GLN A 804 -28.48 -28.06 8.58
C GLN A 804 -27.55 -29.14 9.15
N ARG A 805 -27.43 -29.20 10.48
CA ARG A 805 -26.62 -30.22 11.14
C ARG A 805 -27.36 -31.54 11.05
N LEU A 806 -26.86 -32.49 10.27
CA LEU A 806 -27.39 -33.85 10.27
C LEU A 806 -27.08 -34.52 11.61
N ILE A 807 -28.12 -35.10 12.20
CA ILE A 807 -28.08 -35.99 13.34
C ILE A 807 -28.04 -37.39 12.78
N ASP A 808 -26.92 -38.08 12.97
CA ASP A 808 -26.77 -39.48 12.53
C ASP A 808 -27.65 -40.39 13.39
N LEU A 809 -28.50 -41.16 12.72
CA LEU A 809 -29.33 -42.21 13.29
C LEU A 809 -28.81 -43.56 12.79
N THR A 810 -29.14 -44.66 13.47
CA THR A 810 -28.74 -45.99 13.00
C THR A 810 -29.96 -46.81 12.58
N PRO A 811 -30.18 -47.06 11.27
CA PRO A 811 -29.56 -46.40 10.11
C PRO A 811 -30.11 -44.96 9.91
N GLY A 812 -29.61 -44.24 8.91
CA GLY A 812 -30.20 -42.96 8.46
C GLY A 812 -29.68 -41.71 9.16
N SER A 813 -30.29 -40.57 8.85
CA SER A 813 -29.94 -39.29 9.47
C SER A 813 -31.11 -38.33 9.34
N ILE A 814 -31.26 -37.45 10.33
CA ILE A 814 -32.30 -36.42 10.37
C ILE A 814 -31.68 -35.04 10.47
N MET A 815 -32.29 -34.02 9.88
CA MET A 815 -31.78 -32.67 10.00
C MET A 815 -32.13 -32.10 11.38
N LYS A 816 -31.16 -31.44 12.02
CA LYS A 816 -31.40 -30.68 13.26
C LYS A 816 -32.51 -29.64 13.09
N SER A 817 -32.63 -29.06 11.90
CA SER A 817 -33.71 -28.13 11.57
C SER A 817 -35.09 -28.77 11.63
N ASP A 818 -35.22 -30.06 11.28
CA ASP A 818 -36.50 -30.78 11.33
C ASP A 818 -36.89 -31.01 12.80
N ILE A 819 -35.91 -31.35 13.64
CA ILE A 819 -36.12 -31.44 15.09
C ILE A 819 -36.50 -30.06 15.66
N GLU A 820 -35.79 -29.01 15.29
CA GLU A 820 -36.10 -27.64 15.72
C GLU A 820 -37.49 -27.20 15.26
N GLU A 821 -37.89 -27.49 14.02
CA GLU A 821 -39.22 -27.20 13.49
C GLU A 821 -40.31 -27.96 14.26
N PHE A 822 -40.09 -29.23 14.60
CA PHE A 822 -40.99 -29.96 15.47
C PHE A 822 -41.11 -29.31 16.85
N MET A 823 -39.98 -28.97 17.47
CA MET A 823 -39.96 -28.37 18.81
C MET A 823 -40.58 -26.97 18.83
N ASN A 824 -40.39 -26.17 17.78
CA ASN A 824 -40.93 -24.80 17.66
C ASN A 824 -42.46 -24.75 17.49
N GLN A 825 -43.13 -25.88 17.28
CA GLN A 825 -44.60 -25.94 17.26
C GLN A 825 -45.22 -25.84 18.67
N TYR A 826 -44.39 -25.86 19.70
CA TYR A 826 -44.80 -25.92 21.09
C TYR A 826 -44.03 -24.88 21.93
N ASP A 827 -44.66 -24.38 22.98
CA ASP A 827 -44.08 -23.34 23.84
C ASP A 827 -43.18 -23.96 24.91
N PHE A 828 -41.86 -23.77 24.77
CA PHE A 828 -40.85 -24.15 25.77
C PHE A 828 -39.95 -22.95 26.11
N ILE A 829 -39.45 -22.88 27.35
CA ILE A 829 -38.42 -21.90 27.71
C ILE A 829 -37.05 -22.31 27.16
N GLU A 830 -36.71 -23.59 27.28
CA GLU A 830 -35.50 -24.18 26.71
C GLU A 830 -35.72 -25.70 26.56
N TRP A 831 -35.03 -26.33 25.63
CA TRP A 831 -35.05 -27.78 25.47
C TRP A 831 -33.67 -28.33 25.10
N GLN A 832 -33.48 -29.63 25.32
CA GLN A 832 -32.27 -30.36 24.96
C GLN A 832 -32.64 -31.71 24.39
N LEU A 833 -32.03 -32.06 23.26
CA LEU A 833 -32.07 -33.42 22.72
C LEU A 833 -30.80 -34.16 23.13
N ILE A 834 -30.96 -35.30 23.79
CA ILE A 834 -29.89 -36.25 24.07
C ILE A 834 -30.01 -37.41 23.10
N ILE A 835 -28.90 -37.75 22.46
CA ILE A 835 -28.82 -38.82 21.47
C ILE A 835 -27.85 -39.87 22.03
N GLU A 836 -28.34 -41.08 22.23
CA GLU A 836 -27.54 -42.22 22.68
C GLU A 836 -27.68 -43.36 21.66
N ASN A 837 -26.59 -44.06 21.36
CA ASN A 837 -26.66 -45.28 20.56
C ASN A 837 -26.55 -46.48 21.49
N GLU A 838 -27.53 -47.39 21.46
CA GLU A 838 -27.45 -48.63 22.23
C GLU A 838 -26.35 -49.52 21.66
N SER A 839 -25.34 -49.84 22.48
CA SER A 839 -24.21 -50.68 22.11
C SER A 839 -24.51 -52.19 22.08
N ASN A 840 -25.76 -52.60 22.31
CA ASN A 840 -26.20 -54.00 22.22
C ASN A 840 -26.84 -54.30 20.87
N ASN A 841 -26.81 -55.57 20.43
CA ASN A 841 -27.12 -56.19 19.13
C ASN A 841 -28.23 -55.61 18.20
N ASN A 842 -29.05 -54.65 18.62
CA ASN A 842 -30.15 -54.08 17.84
C ASN A 842 -29.85 -52.72 17.19
N ASN A 843 -28.67 -52.11 17.35
CA ASN A 843 -28.25 -50.90 16.63
C ASN A 843 -29.31 -49.76 16.69
N ARG A 844 -29.93 -49.54 17.85
CA ARG A 844 -30.99 -48.52 18.05
C ARG A 844 -30.43 -47.20 18.53
N THR A 845 -31.03 -46.10 18.06
CA THR A 845 -30.74 -44.74 18.55
C THR A 845 -31.84 -44.29 19.51
N ILE A 846 -31.47 -43.85 20.72
CA ILE A 846 -32.36 -43.27 21.72
C ILE A 846 -32.33 -41.74 21.57
N LEU A 847 -33.51 -41.15 21.36
CA LEU A 847 -33.73 -39.71 21.31
C LEU A 847 -34.50 -39.28 22.57
N THR A 848 -33.83 -38.57 23.48
CA THR A 848 -34.46 -38.06 24.71
C THR A 848 -34.63 -36.54 24.61
N PHE A 849 -35.88 -36.10 24.52
CA PHE A 849 -36.29 -34.69 24.53
C PHE A 849 -36.50 -34.22 25.96
N ARG A 850 -35.59 -33.38 26.46
CA ARG A 850 -35.70 -32.75 27.77
C ARG A 850 -36.25 -31.33 27.60
N CYS A 851 -37.39 -31.04 28.22
CA CYS A 851 -38.05 -29.74 28.08
C CYS A 851 -38.12 -29.00 29.42
N VAL A 852 -37.83 -27.70 29.41
CA VAL A 852 -37.93 -26.82 30.57
C VAL A 852 -39.23 -26.03 30.54
N GLU A 853 -39.96 -26.09 31.66
CA GLU A 853 -41.18 -25.31 31.94
C GLU A 853 -42.25 -25.42 30.84
N THR A 854 -42.86 -26.61 30.75
CA THR A 854 -44.03 -26.88 29.89
C THR A 854 -45.17 -27.54 30.68
N THR A 855 -46.40 -27.48 30.17
CA THR A 855 -47.53 -28.24 30.73
C THR A 855 -47.43 -29.73 30.38
N ASN A 856 -47.94 -30.61 31.25
CA ASN A 856 -48.01 -32.06 30.98
C ASN A 856 -48.80 -32.36 29.69
N THR A 857 -49.80 -31.55 29.38
CA THR A 857 -50.62 -31.65 28.16
C THR A 857 -49.80 -31.43 26.88
N THR A 858 -48.85 -30.50 26.87
CA THR A 858 -47.95 -30.30 25.72
C THR A 858 -47.12 -31.55 25.43
N ILE A 859 -46.58 -32.22 26.45
CA ILE A 859 -45.77 -33.43 26.27
C ILE A 859 -46.59 -34.61 25.76
N GLU A 860 -47.81 -34.79 26.25
CA GLU A 860 -48.70 -35.85 25.73
C GLU A 860 -49.09 -35.60 24.26
N HIS A 861 -49.26 -34.35 23.85
CA HIS A 861 -49.41 -33.99 22.43
C HIS A 861 -48.12 -34.24 21.63
N MET A 862 -46.94 -33.94 22.16
CA MET A 862 -45.69 -34.26 21.44
C MET A 862 -45.53 -35.77 21.23
N LYS A 863 -45.80 -36.59 22.25
CA LYS A 863 -45.69 -38.06 22.16
C LYS A 863 -46.55 -38.64 21.05
N THR A 864 -47.75 -38.09 20.83
CA THR A 864 -48.68 -38.57 19.81
C THR A 864 -48.33 -38.09 18.39
N HIS A 865 -47.61 -36.96 18.26
CA HIS A 865 -47.27 -36.36 16.97
C HIS A 865 -45.84 -36.66 16.48
N VAL A 866 -44.89 -36.91 17.38
CA VAL A 866 -43.46 -37.04 17.05
C VAL A 866 -43.18 -38.16 16.04
N ASN A 867 -43.81 -39.33 16.18
CA ASN A 867 -43.60 -40.45 15.27
C ASN A 867 -44.05 -40.10 13.84
N ASN A 868 -45.25 -39.52 13.69
CA ASN A 868 -45.76 -39.12 12.39
C ASN A 868 -44.88 -38.04 11.74
N TYR A 869 -44.36 -37.10 12.54
CA TYR A 869 -43.47 -36.05 12.05
C TYR A 869 -42.13 -36.64 11.57
N LEU A 870 -41.48 -37.47 12.40
CA LEU A 870 -40.21 -38.10 12.07
C LEU A 870 -40.31 -39.04 10.86
N THR A 871 -41.44 -39.75 10.67
CA THR A 871 -41.66 -40.61 9.48
C THR A 871 -41.67 -39.78 8.20
N ARG A 872 -42.22 -38.56 8.25
CA ARG A 872 -42.21 -37.65 7.10
C ARG A 872 -40.81 -37.15 6.79
N CYS A 873 -40.00 -36.87 7.80
CA CYS A 873 -38.61 -36.41 7.64
C CYS A 873 -37.67 -37.52 7.15
N LEU A 874 -37.81 -38.74 7.68
CA LEU A 874 -36.92 -39.88 7.39
C LEU A 874 -37.35 -40.71 6.17
N GLY A 875 -38.57 -40.48 5.68
CA GLY A 875 -39.16 -41.19 4.56
C GLY A 875 -39.87 -42.48 4.98
N ASN A 876 -40.91 -42.86 4.21
CA ASN A 876 -41.81 -43.99 4.53
C ASN A 876 -41.12 -45.37 4.59
N SER A 877 -39.89 -45.49 4.08
CA SER A 877 -39.08 -46.71 4.15
C SER A 877 -38.33 -46.88 5.47
N PHE A 878 -38.33 -45.86 6.35
CA PHE A 878 -37.65 -45.89 7.64
C PHE A 878 -38.59 -46.34 8.76
N SER A 879 -38.27 -47.47 9.42
CA SER A 879 -39.08 -47.98 10.54
C SER A 879 -38.65 -47.35 11.86
N ILE A 880 -39.44 -46.40 12.37
CA ILE A 880 -39.19 -45.73 13.65
C ILE A 880 -39.19 -46.73 14.81
N GLU A 881 -40.17 -47.64 14.86
CA GLU A 881 -40.32 -48.61 15.96
C GLU A 881 -39.15 -49.60 16.03
N ASP A 882 -38.53 -49.90 14.88
CA ASP A 882 -37.40 -50.84 14.81
C ASP A 882 -36.07 -50.18 15.18
N HIS A 883 -35.89 -48.88 14.92
CA HIS A 883 -34.59 -48.22 14.96
C HIS A 883 -34.47 -47.08 15.99
N LEU A 884 -35.59 -46.51 16.46
CA LEU A 884 -35.59 -45.37 17.39
C LEU A 884 -36.33 -45.67 18.69
N THR A 885 -35.79 -45.17 19.80
CA THR A 885 -36.50 -45.07 21.08
C THR A 885 -36.65 -43.60 21.46
N ILE A 886 -37.88 -43.11 21.57
CA ILE A 886 -38.15 -41.70 21.85
C ILE A 886 -38.60 -41.53 23.29
N ARG A 887 -37.97 -40.61 24.02
CA ARG A 887 -38.29 -40.28 25.42
C ARG A 887 -38.53 -38.78 25.58
N PHE A 888 -39.41 -38.43 26.52
CA PHE A 888 -39.67 -37.04 26.91
C PHE A 888 -39.48 -36.90 28.42
N GLU A 889 -38.71 -35.89 28.83
CA GLU A 889 -38.43 -35.59 30.23
C GLU A 889 -38.73 -34.12 30.55
N LEU A 890 -39.52 -33.88 31.61
CA LEU A 890 -39.67 -32.56 32.20
C LEU A 890 -38.50 -32.31 33.15
N ILE A 891 -37.75 -31.24 32.91
CA ILE A 891 -36.62 -30.88 33.75
C ILE A 891 -36.72 -29.42 34.19
N SER A 892 -36.13 -29.12 35.35
CA SER A 892 -35.95 -27.72 35.75
C SER A 892 -34.82 -27.08 34.95
N TYR A 893 -34.88 -25.76 34.76
CA TYR A 893 -33.80 -25.02 34.09
C TYR A 893 -32.43 -25.26 34.77
N GLN A 894 -32.41 -25.42 36.10
CA GLN A 894 -31.19 -25.73 36.86
C GLN A 894 -30.62 -27.12 36.56
N ALA A 895 -31.46 -28.12 36.32
CA ALA A 895 -31.03 -29.46 35.94
C ALA A 895 -30.39 -29.44 34.54
N LEU A 896 -30.96 -28.66 33.61
CA LEU A 896 -30.39 -28.45 32.27
C LEU A 896 -28.96 -27.86 32.34
N ILE A 897 -28.77 -26.84 33.19
CA ILE A 897 -27.47 -26.15 33.37
C ILE A 897 -26.38 -27.10 33.92
N ARG A 898 -26.72 -27.98 34.87
CA ARG A 898 -25.74 -28.89 35.50
C ARG A 898 -25.15 -29.88 34.50
N ASP A 899 -25.97 -30.39 33.58
CA ASP A 899 -25.54 -31.40 32.61
C ASP A 899 -24.72 -30.79 31.46
N GLN A 900 -25.01 -29.55 31.03
CA GLN A 900 -24.17 -28.85 30.05
C GLN A 900 -22.77 -28.51 30.59
N LYS A 901 -22.62 -28.22 31.89
CA LYS A 901 -21.29 -28.02 32.50
C LYS A 901 -20.39 -29.26 32.42
N LYS A 902 -20.96 -30.47 32.36
CA LYS A 902 -20.18 -31.71 32.15
C LYS A 902 -19.71 -31.85 30.70
N SER A 903 -20.50 -31.45 29.70
CA SER A 903 -20.13 -31.58 28.28
C SER A 903 -19.15 -30.51 27.79
N ILE A 904 -19.04 -29.37 28.49
CA ILE A 904 -18.08 -28.30 28.16
C ILE A 904 -16.66 -28.63 28.66
N ILE A 905 -16.54 -29.53 29.64
CA ILE A 905 -15.27 -29.98 30.23
C ILE A 905 -14.66 -31.18 29.47
N SER A 906 -15.45 -31.93 28.68
CA SER A 906 -14.98 -33.04 27.83
C SER A 906 -14.44 -32.59 26.48
#